data_AF-A0A3A8KE81-F1
#
_entry.id   AF-A0A3A8KE81-F1
#
_cell.length_a   1.000
_cell.length_b   1.000
_cell.length_c   1.000
_cell.angle_alpha   90.00
_cell.angle_beta   90.00
_cell.angle_gamma   90.00
#
_symmetry.space_group_name_H-M   'P 1'
#
loop_
_entity.id
_entity.type
_entity.pdbx_description
1 polymer ?
#
loop_
_entity_poly.entity_id
_entity_poly.type
_entity_poly.pdbx_seq_one_letter_code
_entity_poly.pdbx_strand_id
1 'polypeptide(L)'
;MMTPPRRHRRSPWLSRWQPLLAAGLASAMVSCAASDTPDEAVPAEAPAIVDTAQQEQELLTWTLGAKYDATQANIDFRVFSSRATRIEVWIYKTPLGAQEVLKYVMVKDTATNIWSKSVSVATLKNATNNITGPVYYGYRAWGPNWPYDAAWTKANNTVGFISDVDAQGNRFNPNKLLWDPYALELSHDPVNALSTSQDATVFASGPLHRYKDSGARAPKGIVLPPDATATGTKPTRAFKDDVVYEVHLRGLTKQDTGSGLDANCLGTYKTAGQKAAALAALGVTAVEFLPLHETDNDNNDYVPAGQSPSTTGDNYWGYMNLSYFAPDRRYACDKSAGGPTREFKAMVKAFHDAGIKVLVDVVYNHTGEGGAWISGNSSTYNVMTYRGLDNPTYYSLTADKQFNWDNTGVGGNFNTFNPTAQNVILHSLSYWKDTLGVDGFRFDLASVLGNTVEHGGFNYDRDNAGTALNKIVTLLDPRPDAGGAGTDFIAEPWAIGGNSYQVGNFPAKWKEWNGIFRDTFRKDQNQMGGEAVTPGQLATRFTGSSDLYGDDGRKPGASVNFMVAHDGMTLKDLYSCNSKNNNQAWPYGPSDGGEDSNHSWDQGGVATAQRQAARNGIAFMMLSAGVPMMTGGDEFLRSQSCNNNVYNLDSNQNWLNYSWSTDQSNFRAFTQGLIAFRKAHPALRPANFYSGSDTNGNVMEQHRWFKPDGTVPNAAYFDDAGNHALAYRIDATEFSGETVGAIYVAYNGWSGNVTFTLPWPGTGRKWYRVTDTCSWIESRGASQVLLNPGTADDMGGENATYGLCGRGTLVLVAK
;
A
#
# COMPACT_ATOMS: atom_id res chain seq x y z
N MET A 1 13.01 4.54 -21.23
CA MET A 1 11.97 3.50 -21.40
C MET A 1 12.35 2.30 -20.54
N MET A 2 11.90 2.28 -19.28
CA MET A 2 12.04 1.08 -18.45
C MET A 2 10.94 0.10 -18.89
N THR A 3 11.32 -1.09 -19.33
CA THR A 3 10.37 -2.20 -19.49
C THR A 3 9.71 -2.48 -18.14
N PRO A 4 8.37 -2.45 -18.03
CA PRO A 4 7.72 -2.82 -16.78
C PRO A 4 8.10 -4.27 -16.43
N PRO A 5 8.38 -4.58 -15.16
CA PRO A 5 8.76 -5.92 -14.75
C PRO A 5 7.64 -6.91 -15.12
N ARG A 6 8.02 -8.09 -15.64
CA ARG A 6 7.08 -9.20 -15.83
C ARG A 6 6.70 -9.78 -14.47
N ARG A 7 5.84 -9.07 -13.73
CA ARG A 7 5.20 -9.56 -12.51
C ARG A 7 4.03 -10.45 -12.91
N HIS A 8 4.29 -11.74 -13.15
CA HIS A 8 3.20 -12.72 -13.16
C HIS A 8 2.73 -12.92 -11.71
N ARG A 9 1.97 -11.97 -11.14
CA ARG A 9 1.20 -12.20 -9.91
C ARG A 9 0.04 -13.13 -10.29
N ARG A 10 0.28 -14.43 -10.33
CA ARG A 10 -0.84 -15.37 -10.42
C ARG A 10 -1.63 -15.22 -9.13
N SER A 11 -2.93 -14.92 -9.26
CA SER A 11 -3.87 -14.99 -8.14
C SER A 11 -3.60 -16.26 -7.31
N PRO A 12 -3.54 -16.22 -5.96
CA PRO A 12 -3.39 -17.42 -5.12
C PRO A 12 -4.43 -18.50 -5.43
N TRP A 13 -5.55 -18.10 -6.03
CA TRP A 13 -6.55 -18.99 -6.59
C TRP A 13 -5.98 -19.86 -7.70
N LEU A 14 -5.22 -19.30 -8.66
CA LEU A 14 -4.63 -20.02 -9.80
C LEU A 14 -3.60 -21.09 -9.39
N SER A 15 -2.86 -20.89 -8.29
CA SER A 15 -1.87 -21.88 -7.81
C SER A 15 -2.52 -23.10 -7.15
N ARG A 16 -3.72 -22.94 -6.57
CA ARG A 16 -4.49 -24.03 -5.95
C ARG A 16 -5.19 -24.97 -6.96
N TRP A 17 -5.05 -24.71 -8.27
CA TRP A 17 -5.71 -25.46 -9.36
C TRP A 17 -4.81 -26.47 -10.11
N GLN A 18 -3.54 -26.66 -9.74
CA GLN A 18 -2.68 -27.66 -10.38
C GLN A 18 -2.69 -28.98 -9.58
N PRO A 19 -3.38 -30.02 -10.09
CA PRO A 19 -2.63 -31.02 -10.84
C PRO A 19 -3.42 -31.52 -12.06
N LEU A 20 -2.95 -31.15 -13.25
CA LEU A 20 -3.04 -31.83 -14.55
C LEU A 20 -2.99 -30.76 -15.65
N LEU A 21 -1.83 -30.62 -16.28
CA LEU A 21 -1.70 -30.26 -17.70
C LEU A 21 -0.23 -30.40 -18.09
N ALA A 22 0.05 -31.47 -18.83
CA ALA A 22 1.29 -31.67 -19.56
C ALA A 22 1.18 -31.08 -20.98
N ALA A 23 2.32 -30.58 -21.46
CA ALA A 23 2.70 -30.32 -22.85
C ALA A 23 2.00 -29.17 -23.62
N GLY A 24 2.83 -28.23 -24.10
CA GLY A 24 2.46 -27.24 -25.10
C GLY A 24 3.38 -26.02 -25.13
N LEU A 25 4.66 -26.22 -25.47
CA LEU A 25 5.63 -25.15 -25.78
C LEU A 25 5.61 -24.86 -27.29
N ALA A 26 5.56 -23.59 -27.68
CA ALA A 26 6.50 -22.91 -28.62
C ALA A 26 5.85 -21.80 -29.48
N SER A 27 6.44 -20.58 -29.35
CA SER A 27 6.77 -19.57 -30.38
C SER A 27 5.63 -18.86 -31.15
N ALA A 28 5.71 -17.59 -31.59
CA ALA A 28 6.86 -16.78 -32.00
C ALA A 28 6.59 -15.24 -31.95
N MET A 29 7.67 -14.47 -32.08
CA MET A 29 7.77 -13.00 -32.15
C MET A 29 7.64 -12.42 -33.57
N VAL A 30 7.59 -11.07 -33.63
CA VAL A 30 7.86 -10.11 -34.73
C VAL A 30 6.63 -9.71 -35.55
N SER A 31 6.20 -8.44 -35.55
CA SER A 31 6.74 -7.38 -36.41
C SER A 31 6.24 -5.98 -36.02
N CYS A 32 7.14 -4.98 -36.03
CA CYS A 32 6.84 -3.55 -36.04
C CYS A 32 6.87 -3.02 -37.49
N ALA A 33 5.93 -2.13 -37.84
CA ALA A 33 6.09 -1.17 -38.93
C ALA A 33 5.25 0.09 -38.61
N ALA A 34 5.92 1.25 -38.62
CA ALA A 34 5.33 2.58 -38.81
C ALA A 34 5.18 2.83 -40.35
N SER A 35 4.41 3.77 -40.91
CA SER A 35 4.03 5.10 -40.44
C SER A 35 2.86 5.70 -41.28
N ASP A 36 2.29 6.81 -40.77
CA ASP A 36 1.61 7.97 -41.42
C ASP A 36 0.28 7.75 -42.18
N THR A 37 -0.81 8.52 -42.00
CA THR A 37 -1.03 9.99 -41.87
C THR A 37 -2.31 10.33 -41.07
N PRO A 38 -2.55 11.61 -40.68
CA PRO A 38 -3.57 12.01 -39.71
C PRO A 38 -4.91 12.39 -40.34
N ASP A 39 -6.03 12.10 -39.66
CA ASP A 39 -7.34 12.68 -39.95
C ASP A 39 -7.88 13.52 -38.78
N GLU A 40 -8.60 14.56 -39.18
CA GLU A 40 -9.00 15.80 -38.51
C GLU A 40 -9.52 15.70 -37.06
N ALA A 41 -9.01 16.62 -36.22
CA ALA A 41 -9.55 16.92 -34.91
C ALA A 41 -10.86 17.70 -35.01
N VAL A 42 -11.92 17.18 -34.40
CA VAL A 42 -13.17 17.90 -34.13
C VAL A 42 -12.93 18.92 -33.00
N PRO A 43 -13.44 20.16 -33.07
CA PRO A 43 -13.17 21.17 -32.05
C PRO A 43 -13.76 20.77 -30.70
N ALA A 44 -12.95 20.82 -29.65
CA ALA A 44 -13.40 20.66 -28.28
C ALA A 44 -14.29 21.86 -27.89
N GLU A 45 -15.50 21.57 -27.42
CA GLU A 45 -16.38 22.53 -26.79
C GLU A 45 -15.75 23.01 -25.47
N ALA A 46 -15.66 24.33 -25.27
CA ALA A 46 -15.03 24.90 -24.09
C ALA A 46 -15.80 24.50 -22.81
N PRO A 47 -15.12 23.99 -21.76
CA PRO A 47 -15.80 23.68 -20.51
C PRO A 47 -16.31 24.96 -19.86
N ALA A 48 -17.56 24.91 -19.38
CA ALA A 48 -18.16 25.97 -18.60
C ALA A 48 -17.30 26.30 -17.38
N ILE A 49 -17.02 27.59 -17.19
CA ILE A 49 -16.34 28.12 -16.01
C ILE A 49 -17.22 27.83 -14.80
N VAL A 50 -16.78 26.91 -13.95
CA VAL A 50 -17.37 26.71 -12.62
C VAL A 50 -16.63 27.63 -11.65
N ASP A 51 -17.37 28.60 -11.13
CA ASP A 51 -16.96 29.61 -10.16
C ASP A 51 -16.40 28.95 -8.88
N THR A 52 -15.17 29.30 -8.53
CA THR A 52 -14.36 28.75 -7.45
C THR A 52 -14.42 29.65 -6.22
N ALA A 53 -15.51 29.58 -5.46
CA ALA A 53 -15.57 30.12 -4.11
C ALA A 53 -16.16 29.03 -3.18
N GLN A 54 -15.27 28.37 -2.42
CA GLN A 54 -15.58 27.37 -1.38
C GLN A 54 -16.62 26.31 -1.78
N GLN A 55 -16.16 25.21 -2.39
CA GLN A 55 -16.92 23.97 -2.35
C GLN A 55 -17.05 23.53 -0.89
N GLU A 56 -18.20 23.80 -0.27
CA GLU A 56 -18.69 22.93 0.80
C GLU A 56 -18.67 21.51 0.21
N GLN A 57 -17.72 20.67 0.64
CA GLN A 57 -17.70 19.28 0.21
C GLN A 57 -19.05 18.67 0.58
N GLU A 58 -19.81 18.23 -0.42
CA GLU A 58 -21.01 17.45 -0.15
C GLU A 58 -20.59 16.22 0.67
N LEU A 59 -21.24 16.02 1.82
CA LEU A 59 -20.99 14.85 2.65
C LEU A 59 -21.27 13.59 1.83
N LEU A 60 -20.25 12.76 1.64
CA LEU A 60 -20.41 11.43 1.07
C LEU A 60 -21.32 10.61 1.98
N THR A 61 -22.57 10.42 1.56
CA THR A 61 -23.56 9.62 2.28
C THR A 61 -23.99 8.44 1.43
N TRP A 62 -24.12 7.27 2.05
CA TRP A 62 -24.57 6.07 1.36
C TRP A 62 -25.60 5.30 2.18
N THR A 63 -26.57 4.75 1.47
CA THR A 63 -27.63 3.91 2.02
C THR A 63 -27.46 2.43 1.66
N LEU A 64 -26.43 2.08 0.90
CA LEU A 64 -26.09 0.70 0.54
C LEU A 64 -25.56 -0.09 1.75
N GLY A 65 -25.63 -1.42 1.66
CA GLY A 65 -25.30 -2.37 2.72
C GLY A 65 -26.52 -2.82 3.52
N ALA A 66 -26.27 -3.63 4.55
CA ALA A 66 -27.28 -3.99 5.55
C ALA A 66 -27.12 -3.14 6.80
N LYS A 67 -28.16 -2.41 7.19
CA LYS A 67 -28.13 -1.50 8.35
C LYS A 67 -29.37 -1.70 9.22
N TYR A 68 -29.20 -1.65 10.53
CA TYR A 68 -30.34 -1.49 11.43
C TYR A 68 -30.95 -0.10 11.24
N ASP A 69 -32.27 0.00 11.31
CA ASP A 69 -32.92 1.31 11.48
C ASP A 69 -32.54 1.94 12.83
N ALA A 70 -32.87 3.22 13.02
CA ALA A 70 -32.54 3.95 14.25
C ALA A 70 -33.11 3.31 15.52
N THR A 71 -34.22 2.56 15.42
CA THR A 71 -34.86 1.86 16.54
C THR A 71 -34.35 0.44 16.74
N GLN A 72 -33.52 -0.06 15.81
CA GLN A 72 -33.10 -1.45 15.68
C GLN A 72 -34.27 -2.44 15.58
N ALA A 73 -35.45 -1.98 15.16
CA ALA A 73 -36.63 -2.82 14.99
C ALA A 73 -36.64 -3.51 13.62
N ASN A 74 -35.98 -2.91 12.63
CA ASN A 74 -35.83 -3.45 11.29
C ASN A 74 -34.37 -3.43 10.83
N ILE A 75 -34.07 -4.31 9.89
CA ILE A 75 -32.82 -4.32 9.13
C ILE A 75 -33.17 -4.02 7.67
N ASP A 76 -32.55 -2.98 7.13
CA ASP A 76 -32.66 -2.59 5.72
C ASP A 76 -31.47 -3.15 4.94
N PHE A 77 -31.76 -4.05 4.01
CA PHE A 77 -30.79 -4.59 3.05
C PHE A 77 -30.90 -3.80 1.75
N ARG A 78 -29.79 -3.20 1.30
CA ARG A 78 -29.75 -2.38 0.06
C ARG A 78 -28.51 -2.71 -0.76
N VAL A 79 -28.71 -3.12 -2.01
CA VAL A 79 -27.62 -3.50 -2.92
C VAL A 79 -27.88 -2.96 -4.32
N PHE A 80 -26.83 -2.52 -5.01
CA PHE A 80 -26.95 -2.03 -6.39
C PHE A 80 -26.85 -3.19 -7.39
N SER A 81 -27.71 -3.18 -8.41
CA SER A 81 -27.47 -3.90 -9.66
C SER A 81 -28.35 -3.34 -10.76
N SER A 82 -27.72 -2.80 -11.80
CA SER A 82 -28.44 -2.25 -12.96
C SER A 82 -29.00 -3.34 -13.87
N ARG A 83 -28.33 -4.50 -13.93
CA ARG A 83 -28.63 -5.58 -14.90
C ARG A 83 -29.35 -6.78 -14.29
N ALA A 84 -29.42 -6.90 -12.96
CA ALA A 84 -30.20 -7.96 -12.35
C ALA A 84 -31.68 -7.85 -12.76
N THR A 85 -32.31 -9.00 -12.97
CA THR A 85 -33.75 -9.15 -13.21
C THR A 85 -34.49 -9.60 -11.95
N ARG A 86 -33.75 -10.18 -10.99
CA ARG A 86 -34.23 -10.51 -9.64
C ARG A 86 -33.05 -10.56 -8.68
N ILE A 87 -33.23 -10.03 -7.48
CA ILE A 87 -32.34 -10.28 -6.36
C ILE A 87 -33.14 -10.79 -5.17
N GLU A 88 -32.61 -11.80 -4.50
CA GLU A 88 -33.09 -12.27 -3.21
C GLU A 88 -32.02 -12.07 -2.15
N VAL A 89 -32.41 -11.57 -0.97
CA VAL A 89 -31.58 -11.62 0.24
C VAL A 89 -31.85 -12.93 0.97
N TRP A 90 -30.78 -13.64 1.32
CA TRP A 90 -30.79 -14.93 2.00
C TRP A 90 -30.16 -14.77 3.37
N ILE A 91 -30.89 -15.17 4.42
CA ILE A 91 -30.54 -14.93 5.82
C ILE A 91 -30.23 -16.25 6.50
N TYR A 92 -29.12 -16.29 7.22
CA TYR A 92 -28.55 -17.47 7.86
C TYR A 92 -28.45 -17.26 9.37
N LYS A 93 -28.60 -18.36 10.12
CA LYS A 93 -28.40 -18.39 11.58
C LYS A 93 -26.92 -18.62 11.96
N THR A 94 -26.19 -19.36 11.13
CA THR A 94 -24.78 -19.66 11.34
C THR A 94 -23.95 -19.15 10.15
N PRO A 95 -22.68 -18.78 10.37
CA PRO A 95 -21.85 -18.22 9.30
C PRO A 95 -21.51 -19.26 8.21
N LEU A 96 -21.28 -20.51 8.62
CA LEU A 96 -20.79 -21.59 7.76
C LEU A 96 -21.57 -22.90 8.00
N GLY A 97 -21.65 -23.75 6.98
CA GLY A 97 -22.11 -25.14 7.06
C GLY A 97 -23.63 -25.34 7.01
N ALA A 98 -24.43 -24.32 7.32
CA ALA A 98 -25.89 -24.41 7.31
C ALA A 98 -26.54 -23.77 6.07
N GLN A 99 -27.78 -24.17 5.81
CA GLN A 99 -28.64 -23.53 4.84
C GLN A 99 -29.27 -22.25 5.42
N GLU A 100 -29.79 -21.40 4.55
CA GLU A 100 -30.57 -20.22 4.93
C GLU A 100 -31.82 -20.62 5.71
N VAL A 101 -32.24 -19.75 6.62
CA VAL A 101 -33.50 -19.87 7.35
C VAL A 101 -34.62 -19.11 6.64
N LEU A 102 -34.27 -17.98 6.02
CA LEU A 102 -35.21 -17.09 5.33
C LEU A 102 -34.62 -16.60 4.02
N LYS A 103 -35.50 -16.36 3.05
CA LYS A 103 -35.16 -15.63 1.83
C LYS A 103 -36.28 -14.66 1.47
N TYR A 104 -35.91 -13.49 0.98
CA TYR A 104 -36.86 -12.46 0.56
C TYR A 104 -36.48 -11.91 -0.81
N VAL A 105 -37.46 -11.82 -1.70
CA VAL A 105 -37.32 -11.07 -2.95
C VAL A 105 -37.18 -9.59 -2.61
N MET A 106 -36.17 -8.96 -3.19
CA MET A 106 -35.91 -7.52 -3.05
C MET A 106 -36.68 -6.75 -4.13
N VAL A 107 -36.99 -5.48 -3.84
CA VAL A 107 -37.68 -4.58 -4.79
C VAL A 107 -36.64 -3.66 -5.42
N LYS A 108 -36.60 -3.62 -6.76
CA LYS A 108 -35.75 -2.70 -7.51
C LYS A 108 -36.42 -1.33 -7.59
N ASP A 109 -35.70 -0.31 -7.15
CA ASP A 109 -35.97 1.07 -7.57
C ASP A 109 -35.39 1.27 -8.97
N THR A 110 -36.24 1.51 -9.96
CA THR A 110 -35.84 1.65 -11.37
C THR A 110 -35.13 2.97 -11.67
N ALA A 111 -35.25 3.99 -10.81
CA ALA A 111 -34.54 5.25 -10.97
C ALA A 111 -33.07 5.13 -10.51
N THR A 112 -32.83 4.41 -9.42
CA THR A 112 -31.50 4.30 -8.81
C THR A 112 -30.80 2.97 -9.08
N ASN A 113 -31.53 1.96 -9.60
CA ASN A 113 -31.10 0.57 -9.71
C ASN A 113 -30.71 -0.09 -8.37
N ILE A 114 -31.16 0.49 -7.25
CA ILE A 114 -30.97 -0.08 -5.92
C ILE A 114 -32.09 -1.08 -5.64
N TRP A 115 -31.69 -2.28 -5.27
CA TRP A 115 -32.58 -3.31 -4.75
C TRP A 115 -32.65 -3.19 -3.24
N SER A 116 -33.86 -3.21 -2.67
CA SER A 116 -34.04 -3.07 -1.24
C SER A 116 -35.02 -4.07 -0.64
N LYS A 117 -34.79 -4.43 0.63
CA LYS A 117 -35.72 -5.17 1.47
C LYS A 117 -35.53 -4.77 2.92
N SER A 118 -36.62 -4.37 3.58
CA SER A 118 -36.67 -4.21 5.03
C SER A 118 -37.22 -5.48 5.68
N VAL A 119 -36.60 -5.94 6.77
CA VAL A 119 -36.99 -7.14 7.52
C VAL A 119 -37.07 -6.81 9.02
N SER A 120 -38.20 -7.16 9.64
CA SER A 120 -38.39 -6.96 11.08
C SER A 120 -37.51 -7.91 11.90
N VAL A 121 -36.80 -7.36 12.88
CA VAL A 121 -35.99 -8.11 13.84
C VAL A 121 -36.87 -9.04 14.69
N ALA A 122 -38.11 -8.64 15.00
CA ALA A 122 -39.06 -9.50 15.70
C ALA A 122 -39.39 -10.77 14.89
N THR A 123 -39.53 -10.65 13.57
CA THR A 123 -39.73 -11.80 12.67
C THR A 123 -38.51 -12.71 12.67
N LEU A 124 -37.30 -12.16 12.64
CA LEU A 124 -36.06 -12.97 12.69
C LEU A 124 -35.94 -13.76 14.02
N LYS A 125 -36.35 -13.14 15.14
CA LYS A 125 -36.23 -13.71 16.49
C LYS A 125 -37.38 -14.60 16.93
N ASN A 126 -38.46 -14.71 16.16
CA ASN A 126 -39.62 -15.51 16.57
C ASN A 126 -39.27 -17.00 16.76
N ALA A 127 -40.16 -17.76 17.41
CA ALA A 127 -39.91 -19.17 17.74
C ALA A 127 -39.65 -20.05 16.49
N THR A 128 -40.17 -19.66 15.32
CA THR A 128 -40.02 -20.40 14.07
C THR A 128 -38.64 -20.19 13.44
N ASN A 129 -38.17 -18.94 13.36
CA ASN A 129 -36.92 -18.59 12.68
C ASN A 129 -35.70 -18.68 13.61
N ASN A 130 -35.90 -18.35 14.90
CA ASN A 130 -34.94 -18.54 15.98
C ASN A 130 -33.52 -17.99 15.68
N ILE A 131 -33.44 -16.82 15.03
CA ILE A 131 -32.20 -16.08 14.80
C ILE A 131 -32.04 -15.08 15.94
N THR A 132 -31.53 -15.58 17.08
CA THR A 132 -31.37 -14.78 18.31
C THR A 132 -29.98 -14.13 18.45
N GLY A 133 -28.99 -14.61 17.67
CA GLY A 133 -27.63 -14.08 17.61
C GLY A 133 -27.39 -13.13 16.43
N PRO A 134 -26.14 -13.00 15.96
CA PRO A 134 -25.82 -12.20 14.77
C PRO A 134 -26.61 -12.63 13.54
N VAL A 135 -26.99 -11.66 12.71
CA VAL A 135 -27.69 -11.91 11.44
C VAL A 135 -26.64 -12.00 10.34
N TYR A 136 -26.50 -13.20 9.77
CA TYR A 136 -25.62 -13.47 8.63
C TYR A 136 -26.45 -13.42 7.35
N TYR A 137 -25.92 -12.82 6.29
CA TYR A 137 -26.66 -12.68 5.04
C TYR A 137 -25.78 -12.77 3.79
N GLY A 138 -26.44 -12.99 2.66
CA GLY A 138 -25.87 -12.85 1.32
C GLY A 138 -27.00 -12.70 0.29
N TYR A 139 -26.64 -12.53 -0.96
CA TYR A 139 -27.57 -12.35 -2.07
C TYR A 139 -27.50 -13.49 -3.08
N ARG A 140 -28.60 -13.74 -3.77
CA ARG A 140 -28.61 -14.46 -5.05
C ARG A 140 -29.23 -13.56 -6.10
N ALA A 141 -28.58 -13.46 -7.25
CA ALA A 141 -28.99 -12.59 -8.34
C ALA A 141 -29.18 -13.38 -9.64
N TRP A 142 -30.24 -13.03 -10.35
CA TRP A 142 -30.53 -13.49 -11.71
C TRP A 142 -30.42 -12.31 -12.66
N GLY A 143 -30.11 -12.60 -13.93
CA GLY A 143 -30.01 -11.58 -14.96
C GLY A 143 -30.05 -12.19 -16.36
N PRO A 144 -29.71 -11.42 -17.41
CA PRO A 144 -29.99 -11.82 -18.78
C PRO A 144 -29.35 -13.15 -19.23
N ASN A 145 -28.15 -13.49 -18.75
CA ASN A 145 -27.48 -14.76 -19.09
C ASN A 145 -28.03 -15.96 -18.29
N TRP A 146 -28.79 -15.71 -17.21
CA TRP A 146 -29.47 -16.72 -16.41
C TRP A 146 -30.75 -16.14 -15.77
N PRO A 147 -31.85 -16.02 -16.54
CA PRO A 147 -33.09 -15.44 -16.04
C PRO A 147 -33.72 -16.25 -14.90
N TYR A 148 -34.54 -15.59 -14.09
CA TYR A 148 -35.30 -16.28 -13.05
C TYR A 148 -36.35 -17.20 -13.67
N ASP A 149 -36.31 -18.46 -13.27
CA ASP A 149 -37.32 -19.47 -13.55
C ASP A 149 -37.94 -19.90 -12.21
N ALA A 150 -39.27 -19.95 -12.14
CA ALA A 150 -39.98 -20.32 -10.91
C ALA A 150 -39.73 -21.78 -10.48
N ALA A 151 -39.29 -22.65 -11.39
CA ALA A 151 -38.86 -24.02 -11.09
C ALA A 151 -37.44 -24.10 -10.52
N TRP A 152 -36.68 -23.01 -10.51
CA TRP A 152 -35.33 -22.99 -9.95
C TRP A 152 -35.38 -23.26 -8.45
N THR A 153 -34.58 -24.22 -8.02
CA THR A 153 -34.27 -24.47 -6.61
C THR A 153 -32.80 -24.87 -6.50
N LYS A 154 -32.24 -24.90 -5.29
CA LYS A 154 -30.88 -25.43 -5.07
C LYS A 154 -30.70 -26.88 -5.58
N ALA A 155 -31.78 -27.65 -5.65
CA ALA A 155 -31.79 -29.01 -6.19
C ALA A 155 -32.06 -29.07 -7.71
N ASN A 156 -32.92 -28.18 -8.22
CA ASN A 156 -33.20 -28.01 -9.65
C ASN A 156 -32.49 -26.75 -10.17
N ASN A 157 -31.16 -26.78 -10.12
CA ASN A 157 -30.32 -25.59 -10.18
C ASN A 157 -29.74 -25.31 -11.58
N THR A 158 -30.27 -25.97 -12.61
CA THR A 158 -29.87 -25.83 -14.03
C THR A 158 -30.84 -24.98 -14.84
N VAL A 159 -32.10 -24.89 -14.42
CA VAL A 159 -33.16 -24.19 -15.16
C VAL A 159 -32.90 -22.69 -15.23
N GLY A 160 -33.27 -22.09 -16.36
CA GLY A 160 -33.01 -20.69 -16.69
C GLY A 160 -31.59 -20.39 -17.21
N PHE A 161 -30.65 -21.34 -17.20
CA PHE A 161 -29.30 -21.09 -17.73
C PHE A 161 -29.34 -20.86 -19.25
N ILE A 162 -28.68 -19.80 -19.72
CA ILE A 162 -28.47 -19.53 -21.14
C ILE A 162 -26.97 -19.59 -21.47
N SER A 163 -26.15 -18.83 -20.75
CA SER A 163 -24.70 -18.82 -20.91
C SER A 163 -23.99 -18.37 -19.62
N ASP A 164 -22.71 -18.72 -19.45
CA ASP A 164 -21.91 -18.24 -18.31
C ASP A 164 -21.55 -16.75 -18.45
N VAL A 165 -21.51 -16.25 -19.69
CA VAL A 165 -21.39 -14.84 -20.04
C VAL A 165 -22.22 -14.52 -21.28
N ASP A 166 -22.91 -13.39 -21.32
CA ASP A 166 -23.63 -12.93 -22.51
C ASP A 166 -22.85 -11.87 -23.32
N ALA A 167 -23.43 -11.40 -24.42
CA ALA A 167 -22.83 -10.38 -25.28
C ALA A 167 -22.64 -9.01 -24.59
N GLN A 168 -23.30 -8.77 -23.46
CA GLN A 168 -23.15 -7.54 -22.67
C GLN A 168 -22.22 -7.73 -21.47
N GLY A 169 -21.57 -8.89 -21.35
CA GLY A 169 -20.65 -9.22 -20.27
C GLY A 169 -21.33 -9.59 -18.95
N ASN A 170 -22.64 -9.89 -18.94
CA ASN A 170 -23.34 -10.32 -17.74
C ASN A 170 -22.89 -11.72 -17.33
N ARG A 171 -22.63 -11.93 -16.03
CA ARG A 171 -22.12 -13.20 -15.48
C ARG A 171 -22.92 -13.67 -14.26
N PHE A 172 -24.24 -13.47 -14.29
CA PHE A 172 -25.13 -13.87 -13.21
C PHE A 172 -25.11 -15.40 -13.07
N ASN A 173 -25.03 -15.87 -11.82
CA ASN A 173 -25.21 -17.27 -11.49
C ASN A 173 -25.92 -17.39 -10.14
N PRO A 174 -27.23 -17.71 -10.13
CA PRO A 174 -28.01 -17.77 -8.91
C PRO A 174 -27.60 -18.91 -7.99
N ASN A 175 -26.80 -19.88 -8.46
CA ASN A 175 -26.27 -20.96 -7.61
C ASN A 175 -25.15 -20.47 -6.69
N LYS A 176 -24.62 -19.28 -6.95
CA LYS A 176 -23.59 -18.66 -6.13
C LYS A 176 -24.23 -17.70 -5.15
N LEU A 177 -24.03 -17.93 -3.86
CA LEU A 177 -24.32 -16.93 -2.83
C LEU A 177 -23.25 -15.84 -2.91
N LEU A 178 -23.71 -14.60 -2.98
CA LEU A 178 -22.90 -13.41 -3.14
C LEU A 178 -22.84 -12.65 -1.83
N TRP A 179 -21.65 -12.33 -1.31
CA TRP A 179 -21.58 -11.42 -0.17
C TRP A 179 -21.68 -9.97 -0.63
N ASP A 180 -22.23 -9.14 0.25
CA ASP A 180 -22.51 -7.74 -0.02
C ASP A 180 -21.20 -6.94 -0.17
N PRO A 181 -21.02 -6.19 -1.27
CA PRO A 181 -19.91 -5.26 -1.41
C PRO A 181 -19.78 -4.23 -0.28
N TYR A 182 -20.88 -3.92 0.42
CA TYR A 182 -20.95 -2.96 1.53
C TYR A 182 -21.04 -3.66 2.90
N ALA A 183 -20.75 -4.96 2.99
CA ALA A 183 -20.67 -5.63 4.29
C ALA A 183 -19.52 -5.06 5.13
N LEU A 184 -19.85 -4.52 6.31
CA LEU A 184 -18.88 -3.95 7.24
C LEU A 184 -18.04 -5.00 7.96
N GLU A 185 -18.46 -6.27 7.95
CA GLU A 185 -17.68 -7.44 8.33
C GLU A 185 -18.09 -8.65 7.49
N LEU A 186 -17.12 -9.50 7.14
CA LEU A 186 -17.35 -10.84 6.61
C LEU A 186 -17.17 -11.88 7.72
N SER A 187 -17.84 -13.03 7.59
CA SER A 187 -17.82 -14.07 8.62
C SER A 187 -16.58 -14.95 8.61
N HIS A 188 -16.00 -15.20 7.44
CA HIS A 188 -14.87 -16.09 7.17
C HIS A 188 -14.46 -15.93 5.69
N ASP A 189 -13.30 -16.46 5.32
CA ASP A 189 -12.83 -16.43 3.93
C ASP A 189 -13.35 -17.61 3.09
N PRO A 190 -13.42 -17.49 1.75
CA PRO A 190 -13.89 -18.55 0.86
C PRO A 190 -13.24 -19.92 1.05
N VAL A 191 -11.94 -19.96 1.35
CA VAL A 191 -11.21 -21.19 1.70
C VAL A 191 -10.67 -21.04 3.11
N ASN A 192 -11.04 -21.96 3.99
CA ASN A 192 -10.77 -21.83 5.41
C ASN A 192 -10.72 -23.21 6.07
N ALA A 193 -9.92 -23.32 7.12
CA ALA A 193 -9.78 -24.57 7.89
C ALA A 193 -11.06 -24.98 8.65
N LEU A 194 -12.04 -24.08 8.79
CA LEU A 194 -13.31 -24.36 9.46
C LEU A 194 -14.28 -25.17 8.58
N SER A 195 -14.03 -25.20 7.27
CA SER A 195 -14.84 -25.93 6.29
C SER A 195 -14.49 -27.42 6.27
N THR A 196 -15.50 -28.27 6.14
CA THR A 196 -15.32 -29.71 5.89
C THR A 196 -14.79 -30.01 4.47
N SER A 197 -14.74 -29.00 3.60
CA SER A 197 -14.24 -29.10 2.23
C SER A 197 -13.49 -27.83 1.83
N GLN A 198 -12.28 -28.03 1.29
CA GLN A 198 -11.44 -26.96 0.74
C GLN A 198 -11.64 -26.76 -0.77
N ASP A 199 -12.74 -27.27 -1.35
CA ASP A 199 -13.01 -27.21 -2.79
C ASP A 199 -13.39 -25.79 -3.25
N ALA A 200 -12.40 -24.98 -3.58
CA ALA A 200 -12.59 -23.62 -4.10
C ALA A 200 -13.45 -23.53 -5.40
N THR A 201 -13.71 -24.64 -6.12
CA THR A 201 -14.48 -24.61 -7.38
C THR A 201 -15.95 -24.36 -7.16
N VAL A 202 -16.44 -24.43 -5.91
CA VAL A 202 -17.82 -24.07 -5.61
C VAL A 202 -18.15 -22.64 -6.02
N PHE A 203 -17.15 -21.76 -6.05
CA PHE A 203 -17.30 -20.35 -6.44
C PHE A 203 -17.15 -20.13 -7.94
N ALA A 204 -16.73 -21.16 -8.70
CA ALA A 204 -16.49 -21.03 -10.11
C ALA A 204 -17.78 -21.15 -10.95
N SER A 205 -17.83 -20.38 -12.04
CA SER A 205 -18.74 -20.60 -13.17
C SER A 205 -18.18 -21.65 -14.15
N GLY A 206 -18.82 -21.82 -15.30
CA GLY A 206 -18.35 -22.73 -16.34
C GLY A 206 -18.96 -24.14 -16.26
N PRO A 207 -18.76 -24.97 -17.31
CA PRO A 207 -19.46 -26.25 -17.47
C PRO A 207 -19.36 -27.22 -16.30
N LEU A 208 -18.22 -27.22 -15.61
CA LEU A 208 -17.95 -28.16 -14.53
C LEU A 208 -18.43 -27.66 -13.15
N HIS A 209 -18.75 -26.38 -13.00
CA HIS A 209 -18.86 -25.74 -11.69
C HIS A 209 -20.10 -24.85 -11.53
N ARG A 210 -20.73 -24.41 -12.62
CA ARG A 210 -21.83 -23.43 -12.56
C ARG A 210 -23.04 -23.90 -11.74
N TYR A 211 -23.25 -25.21 -11.62
CA TYR A 211 -24.36 -25.81 -10.86
C TYR A 211 -24.00 -26.13 -9.41
N LYS A 212 -22.76 -25.89 -8.95
CA LYS A 212 -22.41 -26.05 -7.54
C LYS A 212 -23.04 -24.92 -6.73
N ASP A 213 -23.81 -25.27 -5.71
CA ASP A 213 -24.35 -24.29 -4.75
C ASP A 213 -23.28 -23.88 -3.73
N SER A 214 -22.98 -22.58 -3.66
CA SER A 214 -22.01 -22.06 -2.69
C SER A 214 -22.62 -21.63 -1.35
N GLY A 215 -23.95 -21.66 -1.18
CA GLY A 215 -24.64 -21.04 -0.03
C GLY A 215 -24.13 -21.45 1.35
N ALA A 216 -23.96 -22.76 1.59
CA ALA A 216 -23.47 -23.27 2.87
C ALA A 216 -21.98 -22.98 3.13
N ARG A 217 -21.24 -22.47 2.13
CA ARG A 217 -19.78 -22.30 2.16
C ARG A 217 -19.31 -20.87 1.98
N ALA A 218 -20.02 -20.07 1.19
CA ALA A 218 -19.63 -18.70 0.90
C ALA A 218 -19.56 -17.86 2.20
N PRO A 219 -18.59 -16.94 2.29
CA PRO A 219 -18.60 -15.85 3.27
C PRO A 219 -19.98 -15.20 3.37
N LYS A 220 -20.36 -14.82 4.59
CA LYS A 220 -21.60 -14.08 4.85
C LYS A 220 -21.23 -12.67 5.28
N GLY A 221 -21.99 -11.69 4.78
CA GLY A 221 -22.01 -10.38 5.42
C GLY A 221 -22.62 -10.50 6.81
N ILE A 222 -22.14 -9.69 7.75
CA ILE A 222 -22.69 -9.61 9.10
C ILE A 222 -23.40 -8.28 9.27
N VAL A 223 -24.66 -8.30 9.70
CA VAL A 223 -25.37 -7.06 10.05
C VAL A 223 -24.90 -6.60 11.43
N LEU A 224 -24.19 -5.47 11.46
CA LEU A 224 -23.63 -4.92 12.69
C LEU A 224 -24.58 -3.90 13.34
N PRO A 225 -24.80 -3.97 14.66
CA PRO A 225 -25.43 -2.86 15.38
C PRO A 225 -24.48 -1.64 15.40
N PRO A 226 -25.01 -0.43 15.68
CA PRO A 226 -24.18 0.74 15.90
C PRO A 226 -23.09 0.48 16.96
N ASP A 227 -21.85 0.85 16.65
CA ASP A 227 -20.70 0.72 17.55
C ASP A 227 -20.20 2.09 18.02
N ALA A 228 -20.05 2.24 19.34
CA ALA A 228 -19.61 3.47 19.99
C ALA A 228 -18.12 3.47 20.38
N THR A 229 -17.35 2.44 19.98
CA THR A 229 -15.92 2.38 20.29
C THR A 229 -15.22 3.64 19.75
N ALA A 230 -14.39 4.29 20.56
CA ALA A 230 -13.70 5.51 20.15
C ALA A 230 -12.42 5.18 19.37
N THR A 231 -12.07 6.04 18.41
CA THR A 231 -10.81 5.98 17.66
C THR A 231 -9.78 6.99 18.15
N GLY A 232 -10.06 7.75 19.22
CA GLY A 232 -9.15 8.79 19.73
C GLY A 232 -9.21 10.09 18.93
N THR A 233 -8.22 10.97 19.11
CA THR A 233 -8.11 12.24 18.39
C THR A 233 -7.05 12.13 17.31
N LYS A 234 -7.44 12.32 16.05
CA LYS A 234 -6.51 12.26 14.90
C LYS A 234 -5.38 13.28 15.03
N PRO A 235 -4.11 12.90 14.80
CA PRO A 235 -3.02 13.86 14.67
C PRO A 235 -3.24 14.86 13.52
N THR A 236 -2.94 16.13 13.78
CA THR A 236 -3.06 17.23 12.80
C THR A 236 -1.70 17.65 12.21
N ARG A 237 -0.64 16.89 12.49
CA ARG A 237 0.72 17.17 12.02
C ARG A 237 0.80 17.19 10.49
N ALA A 238 1.56 18.13 9.95
CA ALA A 238 1.87 18.22 8.51
C ALA A 238 2.62 16.98 8.02
N PHE A 239 2.33 16.52 6.80
CA PHE A 239 2.97 15.33 6.25
C PHE A 239 4.49 15.49 6.07
N LYS A 240 4.99 16.70 5.79
CA LYS A 240 6.43 17.00 5.72
C LYS A 240 7.20 16.67 7.01
N ASP A 241 6.51 16.66 8.15
CA ASP A 241 7.07 16.37 9.47
C ASP A 241 6.89 14.90 9.86
N ASP A 242 6.35 14.08 8.96
CA ASP A 242 6.18 12.65 9.19
C ASP A 242 7.45 11.83 8.90
N VAL A 243 7.52 10.69 9.59
CA VAL A 243 8.40 9.56 9.30
C VAL A 243 7.50 8.32 9.28
N VAL A 244 7.33 7.73 8.10
CA VAL A 244 6.41 6.63 7.84
C VAL A 244 7.11 5.29 8.13
N TYR A 245 6.43 4.39 8.84
CA TYR A 245 6.87 3.04 9.14
C TYR A 245 5.92 2.03 8.50
N GLU A 246 6.31 1.47 7.36
CA GLU A 246 5.54 0.45 6.64
C GLU A 246 5.67 -0.90 7.34
N VAL A 247 4.58 -1.56 7.73
CA VAL A 247 4.64 -2.85 8.41
C VAL A 247 3.43 -3.73 8.14
N HIS A 248 3.64 -5.04 8.09
CA HIS A 248 2.55 -6.00 8.11
C HIS A 248 1.98 -6.15 9.52
N LEU A 249 0.66 -5.95 9.70
CA LEU A 249 0.00 -5.99 11.01
C LEU A 249 0.27 -7.28 11.78
N ARG A 250 0.02 -8.45 11.16
CA ARG A 250 0.34 -9.75 11.77
C ARG A 250 1.83 -9.86 12.12
N GLY A 251 2.73 -9.65 11.14
CA GLY A 251 4.17 -9.73 11.34
C GLY A 251 4.74 -8.81 12.41
N LEU A 252 4.11 -7.67 12.69
CA LEU A 252 4.55 -6.74 13.72
C LEU A 252 4.66 -7.40 15.10
N THR A 253 3.75 -8.32 15.44
CA THR A 253 3.71 -8.92 16.79
C THR A 253 3.67 -10.43 16.83
N LYS A 254 3.51 -11.13 15.68
CA LYS A 254 3.30 -12.58 15.69
C LYS A 254 4.38 -13.39 16.41
N GLN A 255 5.64 -12.95 16.35
CA GLN A 255 6.77 -13.60 17.00
C GLN A 255 7.19 -12.93 18.33
N ASP A 256 6.47 -11.91 18.79
CA ASP A 256 6.84 -11.16 19.98
C ASP A 256 6.36 -11.81 21.27
N THR A 257 7.03 -12.90 21.63
CA THR A 257 6.72 -13.69 22.83
C THR A 257 7.35 -13.13 24.12
N GLY A 258 8.31 -12.21 23.99
CA GLY A 258 9.13 -11.71 25.11
C GLY A 258 8.74 -10.34 25.66
N SER A 259 7.94 -9.54 24.94
CA SER A 259 7.63 -8.15 25.34
C SER A 259 6.43 -7.99 26.29
N GLY A 260 5.89 -9.08 26.83
CA GLY A 260 4.73 -9.05 27.75
C GLY A 260 3.38 -8.85 27.06
N LEU A 261 3.31 -9.01 25.73
CA LEU A 261 2.06 -9.01 24.98
C LEU A 261 1.21 -10.25 25.31
N ASP A 262 -0.10 -10.15 25.07
CA ASP A 262 -1.01 -11.29 25.21
C ASP A 262 -0.67 -12.38 24.19
N ALA A 263 -0.12 -13.50 24.67
CA ALA A 263 0.34 -14.61 23.85
C ALA A 263 -0.77 -15.20 22.96
N ASN A 264 -2.04 -15.13 23.39
CA ASN A 264 -3.17 -15.65 22.63
C ASN A 264 -3.60 -14.72 21.49
N CYS A 265 -3.14 -13.47 21.50
CA CYS A 265 -3.51 -12.45 20.54
C CYS A 265 -2.33 -12.00 19.66
N LEU A 266 -1.18 -12.68 19.66
CA LEU A 266 -0.04 -12.27 18.85
C LEU A 266 -0.38 -12.22 17.35
N GLY A 267 -0.02 -11.11 16.72
CA GLY A 267 -0.31 -10.83 15.31
C GLY A 267 -1.73 -10.36 15.05
N THR A 268 -2.33 -9.62 15.99
CA THR A 268 -3.69 -9.06 15.87
C THR A 268 -3.72 -7.53 16.06
N TYR A 269 -4.86 -6.89 15.75
CA TYR A 269 -5.08 -5.47 16.01
C TYR A 269 -4.83 -5.12 17.48
N LYS A 270 -5.26 -5.96 18.42
CA LYS A 270 -5.04 -5.78 19.86
C LYS A 270 -3.55 -5.63 20.19
N THR A 271 -2.72 -6.57 19.75
CA THR A 271 -1.28 -6.55 20.06
C THR A 271 -0.52 -5.52 19.24
N ALA A 272 -0.97 -5.21 18.02
CA ALA A 272 -0.44 -4.09 17.24
C ALA A 272 -0.66 -2.74 17.96
N GLY A 273 -1.85 -2.51 18.54
CA GLY A 273 -2.13 -1.32 19.36
C GLY A 273 -1.22 -1.21 20.57
N GLN A 274 -0.87 -2.34 21.20
CA GLN A 274 0.08 -2.39 22.31
C GLN A 274 1.53 -2.00 21.90
N LYS A 275 1.86 -2.00 20.60
CA LYS A 275 3.17 -1.54 20.08
C LYS A 275 3.26 -0.04 19.81
N ALA A 276 2.15 0.71 19.90
CA ALA A 276 2.14 2.16 19.63
C ALA A 276 3.22 2.93 20.40
N ALA A 277 3.37 2.67 21.72
CA ALA A 277 4.38 3.33 22.54
C ALA A 277 5.83 2.97 22.13
N ALA A 278 6.08 1.72 21.73
CA ALA A 278 7.40 1.28 21.29
C ALA A 278 7.79 1.92 19.94
N LEU A 279 6.83 2.07 19.01
CA LEU A 279 7.04 2.78 17.75
C LEU A 279 7.21 4.29 17.98
N ALA A 280 6.45 4.89 18.89
CA ALA A 280 6.65 6.29 19.28
C ALA A 280 8.06 6.51 19.86
N ALA A 281 8.56 5.56 20.66
CA ALA A 281 9.91 5.58 21.21
C ALA A 281 11.02 5.40 20.15
N LEU A 282 10.77 4.62 19.08
CA LEU A 282 11.65 4.59 17.90
C LEU A 282 11.72 5.96 17.21
N GLY A 283 10.64 6.74 17.31
CA GLY A 283 10.56 8.12 16.83
C GLY A 283 9.71 8.30 15.57
N VAL A 284 9.20 7.22 14.99
CA VAL A 284 8.28 7.26 13.84
C VAL A 284 6.97 7.94 14.22
N THR A 285 6.28 8.49 13.24
CA THR A 285 5.12 9.36 13.49
C THR A 285 3.87 8.93 12.72
N ALA A 286 4.03 8.05 11.73
CA ALA A 286 2.95 7.40 11.03
C ALA A 286 3.29 5.91 10.87
N VAL A 287 2.32 5.03 11.12
CA VAL A 287 2.41 3.62 10.74
C VAL A 287 1.59 3.42 9.48
N GLU A 288 2.20 2.81 8.46
CA GLU A 288 1.50 2.39 7.25
C GLU A 288 1.36 0.87 7.30
N PHE A 289 0.13 0.40 7.51
CA PHE A 289 -0.12 -1.02 7.49
C PHE A 289 -0.31 -1.50 6.04
N LEU A 290 0.29 -2.65 5.72
CA LEU A 290 -0.11 -3.46 4.56
C LEU A 290 -1.63 -3.74 4.59
N PRO A 291 -2.24 -4.20 3.48
CA PRO A 291 -3.70 -4.31 3.35
C PRO A 291 -4.42 -4.90 4.56
N LEU A 292 -5.40 -4.13 5.07
CA LEU A 292 -6.26 -4.50 6.21
C LEU A 292 -7.72 -4.71 5.83
N HIS A 293 -8.07 -4.46 4.57
CA HIS A 293 -9.29 -4.97 3.97
C HIS A 293 -9.29 -6.50 4.04
N GLU A 294 -10.46 -7.11 4.24
CA GLU A 294 -10.59 -8.57 4.27
C GLU A 294 -9.94 -9.20 3.03
N THR A 295 -9.08 -10.19 3.25
CA THR A 295 -8.33 -10.87 2.19
C THR A 295 -8.29 -12.38 2.47
N ASP A 296 -8.18 -13.20 1.41
CA ASP A 296 -8.19 -14.67 1.55
C ASP A 296 -6.93 -15.15 2.28
N ASN A 297 -6.99 -15.41 3.59
CA ASN A 297 -5.85 -15.77 4.43
C ASN A 297 -6.18 -16.75 5.58
N ASP A 298 -7.45 -17.09 5.83
CA ASP A 298 -7.89 -18.03 6.88
C ASP A 298 -7.23 -19.42 6.73
N ASN A 299 -6.80 -19.77 5.53
CA ASN A 299 -6.17 -21.05 5.23
C ASN A 299 -4.63 -21.03 5.32
N ASN A 300 -3.98 -19.91 5.62
CA ASN A 300 -2.50 -19.83 5.63
C ASN A 300 -1.86 -20.79 6.65
N ASP A 301 -2.51 -21.03 7.79
CA ASP A 301 -1.99 -21.96 8.81
C ASP A 301 -2.47 -23.41 8.60
N TYR A 302 -3.25 -23.68 7.55
CA TYR A 302 -3.79 -25.02 7.29
C TYR A 302 -2.73 -25.92 6.66
N VAL A 303 -2.34 -26.96 7.38
CA VAL A 303 -1.43 -28.00 6.88
C VAL A 303 -2.22 -29.30 6.70
N PRO A 304 -2.37 -29.82 5.48
CA PRO A 304 -3.03 -31.10 5.24
C PRO A 304 -2.36 -32.24 6.03
N ALA A 305 -3.16 -33.21 6.48
CA ALA A 305 -2.64 -34.37 7.20
C ALA A 305 -1.56 -35.11 6.39
N GLY A 306 -0.40 -35.34 7.01
CA GLY A 306 0.75 -35.99 6.37
C GLY A 306 1.61 -35.09 5.49
N GLN A 307 1.34 -33.78 5.42
CA GLN A 307 2.18 -32.80 4.72
C GLN A 307 2.93 -31.90 5.71
N SER A 308 4.01 -31.29 5.23
CA SER A 308 4.73 -30.24 5.96
C SER A 308 4.11 -28.87 5.65
N PRO A 309 4.28 -27.87 6.53
CA PRO A 309 3.95 -26.49 6.21
C PRO A 309 4.61 -26.04 4.89
N SER A 310 3.92 -25.21 4.12
CA SER A 310 4.37 -24.72 2.82
C SER A 310 3.77 -23.36 2.54
N THR A 311 4.30 -22.64 1.56
CA THR A 311 3.73 -21.38 1.06
C THR A 311 2.55 -21.57 0.10
N THR A 312 2.12 -22.81 -0.15
CA THR A 312 1.16 -23.12 -1.22
C THR A 312 -0.23 -22.66 -0.83
N GLY A 313 -0.72 -21.67 -1.57
CA GLY A 313 -2.03 -21.07 -1.34
C GLY A 313 -2.01 -19.94 -0.32
N ASP A 314 -0.91 -19.71 0.38
CA ASP A 314 -0.82 -18.63 1.36
C ASP A 314 -0.88 -17.26 0.68
N ASN A 315 -1.53 -16.34 1.37
CA ASN A 315 -1.54 -14.93 1.04
C ASN A 315 -1.26 -14.17 2.33
N TYR A 316 0.00 -13.80 2.49
CA TYR A 316 0.45 -13.09 3.66
C TYR A 316 0.19 -11.60 3.46
N TRP A 317 0.70 -10.98 2.39
CA TRP A 317 0.60 -9.52 2.22
C TRP A 317 -0.83 -8.99 2.15
N GLY A 318 -1.77 -9.74 1.58
CA GLY A 318 -3.18 -9.35 1.56
C GLY A 318 -3.62 -8.47 0.38
N TYR A 319 -2.83 -8.35 -0.69
CA TYR A 319 -3.21 -7.62 -1.92
C TYR A 319 -4.22 -8.40 -2.77
N MET A 320 -5.27 -8.96 -2.16
CA MET A 320 -6.36 -9.70 -2.81
C MET A 320 -7.67 -9.44 -2.04
N ASN A 321 -8.24 -8.24 -2.18
CA ASN A 321 -9.37 -7.78 -1.37
C ASN A 321 -10.69 -8.52 -1.66
N LEU A 322 -11.29 -9.12 -0.64
CA LEU A 322 -12.61 -9.75 -0.69
C LEU A 322 -13.75 -8.78 -0.34
N SER A 323 -13.47 -7.79 0.51
CA SER A 323 -14.37 -6.68 0.85
C SER A 323 -13.56 -5.41 1.04
N TYR A 324 -14.09 -4.26 0.59
CA TYR A 324 -13.43 -2.97 0.82
C TYR A 324 -13.79 -2.36 2.17
N PHE A 325 -14.88 -2.81 2.83
CA PHE A 325 -15.34 -2.20 4.08
C PHE A 325 -14.96 -3.00 5.33
N ALA A 326 -14.75 -4.32 5.19
CA ALA A 326 -14.50 -5.19 6.32
C ALA A 326 -13.02 -5.16 6.72
N PRO A 327 -12.68 -4.84 7.99
CA PRO A 327 -11.38 -5.14 8.54
C PRO A 327 -11.19 -6.65 8.61
N ASP A 328 -10.04 -7.13 8.15
CA ASP A 328 -9.71 -8.55 8.08
C ASP A 328 -9.91 -9.26 9.43
N ARG A 329 -10.67 -10.36 9.43
CA ARG A 329 -11.06 -11.11 10.62
C ARG A 329 -9.93 -11.96 11.18
N ARG A 330 -9.03 -12.47 10.34
CA ARG A 330 -7.87 -13.26 10.81
C ARG A 330 -6.97 -12.41 11.70
N TYR A 331 -6.88 -11.11 11.39
CA TYR A 331 -6.14 -10.10 12.15
C TYR A 331 -6.81 -9.63 13.45
N ALA A 332 -7.99 -10.10 13.81
CA ALA A 332 -8.62 -9.79 15.09
C ALA A 332 -8.38 -10.88 16.14
N CYS A 333 -8.17 -10.49 17.40
CA CYS A 333 -8.24 -11.43 18.52
C CYS A 333 -9.70 -11.74 18.89
N ASP A 334 -10.55 -10.72 19.01
CA ASP A 334 -12.01 -10.88 19.09
C ASP A 334 -12.59 -11.16 17.71
N LYS A 335 -12.84 -12.45 17.41
CA LYS A 335 -13.48 -12.90 16.17
C LYS A 335 -15.01 -12.98 16.26
N SER A 336 -15.65 -12.43 17.29
CA SER A 336 -17.11 -12.33 17.34
C SER A 336 -17.65 -11.34 16.28
N ALA A 337 -18.97 -11.30 16.07
CA ALA A 337 -19.59 -10.31 15.21
C ALA A 337 -19.36 -8.89 15.75
N GLY A 338 -18.81 -8.00 14.92
CA GLY A 338 -18.37 -6.67 15.31
C GLY A 338 -17.00 -6.64 16.01
N GLY A 339 -16.40 -7.81 16.29
CA GLY A 339 -15.13 -7.93 17.01
C GLY A 339 -13.96 -7.30 16.25
N PRO A 340 -13.69 -7.69 15.00
CA PRO A 340 -12.68 -7.04 14.16
C PRO A 340 -12.84 -5.52 14.08
N THR A 341 -14.06 -5.03 13.89
CA THR A 341 -14.35 -3.59 13.81
C THR A 341 -13.98 -2.86 15.11
N ARG A 342 -14.43 -3.38 16.26
CA ARG A 342 -14.14 -2.78 17.57
C ARG A 342 -12.64 -2.81 17.88
N GLU A 343 -12.00 -3.94 17.61
CA GLU A 343 -10.57 -4.12 17.88
C GLU A 343 -9.70 -3.22 17.00
N PHE A 344 -10.07 -3.05 15.72
CA PHE A 344 -9.42 -2.09 14.82
C PHE A 344 -9.52 -0.66 15.38
N LYS A 345 -10.71 -0.22 15.78
CA LYS A 345 -10.92 1.13 16.35
C LYS A 345 -10.11 1.35 17.62
N ALA A 346 -10.03 0.32 18.48
CA ALA A 346 -9.19 0.35 19.69
C ALA A 346 -7.69 0.43 19.35
N MET A 347 -7.23 -0.27 18.32
CA MET A 347 -5.85 -0.17 17.82
C MET A 347 -5.56 1.26 17.33
N VAL A 348 -6.42 1.82 16.47
CA VAL A 348 -6.28 3.20 15.98
C VAL A 348 -6.22 4.19 17.13
N LYS A 349 -7.11 4.04 18.11
CA LYS A 349 -7.07 4.86 19.33
C LYS A 349 -5.71 4.78 20.04
N ALA A 350 -5.14 3.60 20.21
CA ALA A 350 -3.84 3.44 20.86
C ALA A 350 -2.71 4.16 20.11
N PHE A 351 -2.73 4.16 18.77
CA PHE A 351 -1.79 4.93 17.95
C PHE A 351 -2.03 6.44 18.07
N HIS A 352 -3.28 6.89 18.01
CA HIS A 352 -3.62 8.30 18.19
C HIS A 352 -3.24 8.84 19.58
N ASP A 353 -3.48 8.07 20.64
CA ASP A 353 -3.07 8.41 22.01
C ASP A 353 -1.53 8.55 22.12
N ALA A 354 -0.78 7.84 21.28
CA ALA A 354 0.68 7.96 21.16
C ALA A 354 1.14 9.05 20.16
N GLY A 355 0.22 9.79 19.55
CA GLY A 355 0.51 10.83 18.55
C GLY A 355 0.93 10.31 17.18
N ILE A 356 0.70 9.01 16.91
CA ILE A 356 1.03 8.34 15.66
C ILE A 356 -0.20 8.31 14.75
N LYS A 357 0.00 8.67 13.47
CA LYS A 357 -1.03 8.51 12.43
C LYS A 357 -1.14 7.05 12.01
N VAL A 358 -2.34 6.58 11.68
CA VAL A 358 -2.57 5.27 11.07
C VAL A 358 -2.91 5.45 9.59
N LEU A 359 -2.01 4.95 8.73
CA LEU A 359 -2.19 4.85 7.29
C LEU A 359 -2.48 3.39 6.92
N VAL A 360 -3.31 3.19 5.88
CA VAL A 360 -3.65 1.86 5.38
C VAL A 360 -3.32 1.77 3.90
N ASP A 361 -2.60 0.72 3.51
CA ASP A 361 -2.42 0.35 2.11
C ASP A 361 -3.73 -0.22 1.55
N VAL A 362 -4.24 0.39 0.47
CA VAL A 362 -5.54 0.09 -0.11
C VAL A 362 -5.42 -0.31 -1.57
N VAL A 363 -6.14 -1.39 -1.92
CA VAL A 363 -6.09 -2.03 -3.24
C VAL A 363 -7.45 -1.90 -3.91
N TYR A 364 -7.68 -0.78 -4.59
CA TYR A 364 -8.90 -0.50 -5.35
C TYR A 364 -8.76 -0.73 -6.86
N ASN A 365 -7.55 -1.09 -7.31
CA ASN A 365 -7.27 -1.31 -8.73
C ASN A 365 -7.78 -2.68 -9.23
N HIS A 366 -7.95 -3.67 -8.34
CA HIS A 366 -8.52 -4.99 -8.63
C HIS A 366 -9.28 -5.57 -7.42
N THR A 367 -9.77 -6.81 -7.55
CA THR A 367 -10.51 -7.54 -6.49
C THR A 367 -10.00 -8.97 -6.32
N GLY A 368 -10.34 -9.58 -5.18
CA GLY A 368 -10.14 -10.99 -4.87
C GLY A 368 -10.81 -11.98 -5.84
N GLU A 369 -11.79 -11.55 -6.63
CA GLU A 369 -12.44 -12.41 -7.63
C GLU A 369 -11.53 -12.72 -8.84
N GLY A 370 -10.46 -11.97 -9.06
CA GLY A 370 -9.50 -12.18 -10.15
C GLY A 370 -10.09 -12.06 -11.56
N GLY A 371 -9.51 -12.79 -12.52
CA GLY A 371 -9.95 -12.86 -13.91
C GLY A 371 -10.36 -14.27 -14.36
N ALA A 372 -10.27 -14.53 -15.67
CA ALA A 372 -10.48 -15.87 -16.22
C ALA A 372 -9.50 -16.86 -15.60
N TRP A 373 -9.98 -18.03 -15.20
CA TRP A 373 -9.10 -19.07 -14.66
C TRP A 373 -8.15 -19.65 -15.70
N ILE A 374 -8.58 -19.66 -16.96
CA ILE A 374 -7.83 -20.21 -18.08
C ILE A 374 -7.82 -19.16 -19.18
N SER A 375 -6.63 -18.82 -19.68
CA SER A 375 -6.48 -17.88 -20.79
C SER A 375 -7.31 -18.32 -21.99
N GLY A 376 -8.07 -17.39 -22.59
CA GLY A 376 -8.98 -17.66 -23.70
C GLY A 376 -10.30 -18.36 -23.32
N ASN A 377 -10.51 -18.73 -22.06
CA ASN A 377 -11.79 -19.26 -21.59
C ASN A 377 -12.64 -18.16 -20.95
N SER A 378 -13.68 -17.71 -21.66
CA SER A 378 -14.60 -16.68 -21.15
C SER A 378 -15.65 -17.23 -20.18
N SER A 379 -15.73 -18.54 -19.95
CA SER A 379 -16.80 -19.16 -19.15
C SER A 379 -16.45 -19.39 -17.69
N THR A 380 -15.18 -19.67 -17.35
CA THR A 380 -14.76 -20.06 -16.00
C THR A 380 -14.12 -18.90 -15.24
N TYR A 381 -14.88 -18.33 -14.31
CA TYR A 381 -14.50 -17.23 -13.43
C TYR A 381 -14.97 -17.52 -12.01
N ASN A 382 -14.33 -16.88 -11.03
CA ASN A 382 -14.94 -16.80 -9.70
C ASN A 382 -16.15 -15.87 -9.73
N VAL A 383 -17.25 -16.31 -9.13
CA VAL A 383 -18.48 -15.54 -8.94
C VAL A 383 -18.83 -15.55 -7.45
N MET A 384 -18.51 -14.46 -6.78
CA MET A 384 -18.45 -14.33 -5.34
C MET A 384 -19.14 -13.07 -4.81
N THR A 385 -19.01 -11.93 -5.51
CA THR A 385 -19.60 -10.66 -5.06
C THR A 385 -19.98 -9.79 -6.26
N TYR A 386 -19.17 -8.78 -6.60
CA TYR A 386 -19.32 -7.86 -7.72
C TYR A 386 -19.70 -8.55 -9.04
N ARG A 387 -19.03 -9.64 -9.38
CA ARG A 387 -19.25 -10.34 -10.66
C ARG A 387 -20.66 -10.91 -10.78
N GLY A 388 -21.16 -11.48 -9.70
CA GLY A 388 -22.50 -12.05 -9.64
C GLY A 388 -23.61 -11.00 -9.49
N LEU A 389 -23.27 -9.79 -9.03
CA LEU A 389 -24.21 -8.69 -8.87
C LEU A 389 -24.34 -7.84 -10.14
N ASP A 390 -23.24 -7.41 -10.75
CA ASP A 390 -23.25 -6.58 -11.95
C ASP A 390 -21.85 -6.50 -12.62
N ASN A 391 -21.37 -7.60 -13.21
CA ASN A 391 -20.00 -7.71 -13.76
C ASN A 391 -19.56 -6.51 -14.63
N PRO A 392 -20.34 -6.02 -15.63
CA PRO A 392 -19.91 -4.89 -16.46
C PRO A 392 -19.87 -3.55 -15.73
N THR A 393 -20.59 -3.39 -14.61
CA THR A 393 -20.49 -2.18 -13.79
C THR A 393 -19.17 -2.16 -13.02
N TYR A 394 -18.78 -3.29 -12.44
CA TYR A 394 -17.66 -3.34 -11.48
C TYR A 394 -16.31 -3.70 -12.09
N TYR A 395 -16.28 -4.29 -13.28
CA TYR A 395 -15.03 -4.66 -13.93
C TYR A 395 -14.87 -4.01 -15.29
N SER A 396 -13.65 -3.57 -15.59
CA SER A 396 -13.31 -3.22 -16.96
C SER A 396 -13.20 -4.48 -17.80
N LEU A 397 -13.89 -4.49 -18.93
CA LEU A 397 -13.95 -5.63 -19.85
C LEU A 397 -13.27 -5.30 -21.17
N THR A 398 -12.94 -6.32 -21.94
CA THR A 398 -12.54 -6.18 -23.35
C THR A 398 -13.67 -5.56 -24.19
N ALA A 399 -13.37 -5.09 -25.40
CA ALA A 399 -14.37 -4.42 -26.25
C ALA A 399 -15.58 -5.31 -26.58
N ASP A 400 -15.37 -6.62 -26.71
CA ASP A 400 -16.42 -7.64 -26.89
C ASP A 400 -17.10 -8.08 -25.57
N LYS A 401 -16.64 -7.53 -24.44
CA LYS A 401 -17.10 -7.80 -23.07
C LYS A 401 -16.97 -9.25 -22.60
N GLN A 402 -16.21 -10.07 -23.31
CA GLN A 402 -16.07 -11.50 -22.99
C GLN A 402 -14.96 -11.77 -21.96
N PHE A 403 -13.96 -10.89 -21.86
CA PHE A 403 -12.85 -11.00 -20.93
C PHE A 403 -12.68 -9.73 -20.10
N ASN A 404 -11.88 -9.81 -19.04
CA ASN A 404 -11.43 -8.63 -18.31
C ASN A 404 -10.33 -7.89 -19.08
N TRP A 405 -10.32 -6.57 -18.97
CA TRP A 405 -9.16 -5.76 -19.29
C TRP A 405 -8.27 -5.64 -18.04
N ASP A 406 -6.96 -5.77 -18.17
CA ASP A 406 -6.05 -5.88 -17.02
C ASP A 406 -4.78 -5.04 -17.18
N ASN A 407 -4.55 -4.15 -16.22
CA ASN A 407 -3.34 -3.35 -15.99
C ASN A 407 -2.77 -3.56 -14.57
N THR A 408 -3.25 -4.58 -13.88
CA THR A 408 -2.85 -4.95 -12.51
C THR A 408 -2.00 -6.22 -12.49
N GLY A 409 -2.17 -7.09 -13.49
CA GLY A 409 -1.48 -8.37 -13.61
C GLY A 409 -2.12 -9.50 -12.79
N VAL A 410 -3.24 -9.24 -12.10
CA VAL A 410 -3.96 -10.22 -11.27
C VAL A 410 -5.25 -10.74 -11.91
N GLY A 411 -5.54 -10.33 -13.14
CA GLY A 411 -6.63 -10.88 -13.96
C GLY A 411 -7.70 -9.87 -14.38
N GLY A 412 -7.72 -8.64 -13.85
CA GLY A 412 -8.65 -7.61 -14.32
C GLY A 412 -8.73 -6.36 -13.45
N ASN A 413 -8.88 -5.21 -14.10
CA ASN A 413 -9.12 -3.94 -13.44
C ASN A 413 -10.53 -3.92 -12.83
N PHE A 414 -10.63 -3.42 -11.60
CA PHE A 414 -11.88 -2.84 -11.12
C PHE A 414 -12.22 -1.62 -11.98
N ASN A 415 -13.50 -1.39 -12.29
CA ASN A 415 -13.93 -0.34 -13.21
C ASN A 415 -13.95 1.03 -12.50
N THR A 416 -12.77 1.60 -12.28
CA THR A 416 -12.55 2.83 -11.51
C THR A 416 -13.18 4.08 -12.13
N PHE A 417 -13.54 4.03 -13.42
CA PHE A 417 -14.18 5.13 -14.14
C PHE A 417 -15.71 5.05 -14.10
N ASN A 418 -16.29 3.85 -13.94
CA ASN A 418 -17.74 3.73 -13.83
C ASN A 418 -18.22 4.41 -12.52
N PRO A 419 -19.21 5.34 -12.58
CA PRO A 419 -19.63 6.09 -11.40
C PRO A 419 -20.10 5.24 -10.22
N THR A 420 -20.72 4.08 -10.48
CA THR A 420 -21.22 3.22 -9.40
C THR A 420 -20.09 2.45 -8.72
N ALA A 421 -19.16 1.90 -9.50
CA ALA A 421 -17.98 1.24 -8.97
C ALA A 421 -17.07 2.23 -8.23
N GLN A 422 -16.89 3.43 -8.79
CA GLN A 422 -16.17 4.54 -8.16
C GLN A 422 -16.79 4.95 -6.81
N ASN A 423 -18.12 4.97 -6.69
CA ASN A 423 -18.78 5.23 -5.41
C ASN A 423 -18.44 4.19 -4.34
N VAL A 424 -18.20 2.92 -4.70
CA VAL A 424 -17.72 1.91 -3.73
C VAL A 424 -16.38 2.35 -3.13
N ILE A 425 -15.47 2.85 -3.95
CA ILE A 425 -14.15 3.35 -3.52
C ILE A 425 -14.33 4.55 -2.57
N LEU A 426 -15.11 5.55 -2.98
CA LEU A 426 -15.32 6.78 -2.21
C LEU A 426 -16.01 6.52 -0.87
N HIS A 427 -17.06 5.68 -0.86
CA HIS A 427 -17.77 5.32 0.37
C HIS A 427 -16.90 4.47 1.31
N SER A 428 -16.08 3.56 0.76
CA SER A 428 -15.12 2.79 1.55
C SER A 428 -14.11 3.71 2.21
N LEU A 429 -13.45 4.59 1.44
CA LEU A 429 -12.48 5.55 1.98
C LEU A 429 -13.10 6.46 3.05
N SER A 430 -14.33 6.95 2.85
CA SER A 430 -15.06 7.71 3.87
C SER A 430 -15.34 6.86 5.12
N TYR A 431 -15.77 5.61 4.98
CA TYR A 431 -15.96 4.71 6.14
C TYR A 431 -14.68 4.51 6.95
N TRP A 432 -13.57 4.18 6.29
CA TRP A 432 -12.28 3.98 6.96
C TRP A 432 -11.77 5.28 7.61
N LYS A 433 -11.92 6.42 6.93
CA LYS A 433 -11.54 7.74 7.45
C LYS A 433 -12.39 8.14 8.65
N ASP A 434 -13.71 8.13 8.49
CA ASP A 434 -14.65 8.80 9.40
C ASP A 434 -15.13 7.89 10.52
N THR A 435 -15.34 6.60 10.24
CA THR A 435 -15.84 5.63 11.22
C THR A 435 -14.72 4.86 11.91
N LEU A 436 -13.70 4.43 11.14
CA LEU A 436 -12.58 3.64 11.67
C LEU A 436 -11.38 4.49 12.11
N GLY A 437 -11.36 5.78 11.75
CA GLY A 437 -10.38 6.73 12.25
C GLY A 437 -9.06 6.78 11.49
N VAL A 438 -8.96 6.17 10.30
CA VAL A 438 -7.73 6.19 9.48
C VAL A 438 -7.34 7.62 9.08
N ASP A 439 -6.05 7.95 9.15
CA ASP A 439 -5.51 9.29 8.84
C ASP A 439 -5.11 9.48 7.37
N GLY A 440 -4.94 8.39 6.64
CA GLY A 440 -4.49 8.42 5.26
C GLY A 440 -4.38 7.03 4.63
N PHE A 441 -4.11 7.03 3.34
CA PHE A 441 -4.15 5.84 2.51
C PHE A 441 -2.97 5.84 1.54
N ARG A 442 -2.29 4.70 1.42
CA ARG A 442 -1.37 4.41 0.32
C ARG A 442 -2.09 3.55 -0.70
N PHE A 443 -2.16 3.98 -1.96
CA PHE A 443 -2.91 3.31 -3.00
C PHE A 443 -1.99 2.44 -3.85
N ASP A 444 -2.21 1.13 -3.80
CA ASP A 444 -1.56 0.15 -4.67
C ASP A 444 -1.95 0.38 -6.13
N LEU A 445 -0.95 0.30 -7.02
CA LEU A 445 -1.04 0.51 -8.46
C LEU A 445 -1.97 1.69 -8.84
N ALA A 446 -1.75 2.84 -8.21
CA ALA A 446 -2.69 3.95 -8.16
C ALA A 446 -3.05 4.53 -9.55
N SER A 447 -2.19 4.32 -10.57
CA SER A 447 -2.46 4.78 -11.93
C SER A 447 -3.74 4.19 -12.52
N VAL A 448 -4.22 3.03 -12.03
CA VAL A 448 -5.51 2.47 -12.46
C VAL A 448 -6.69 3.34 -12.03
N LEU A 449 -6.55 4.13 -10.96
CA LEU A 449 -7.58 5.07 -10.51
C LEU A 449 -7.71 6.30 -11.42
N GLY A 450 -6.67 6.60 -12.20
CA GLY A 450 -6.66 7.67 -13.21
C GLY A 450 -7.12 7.22 -14.59
N ASN A 451 -7.61 5.98 -14.74
CA ASN A 451 -8.10 5.47 -16.01
C ASN A 451 -9.40 6.18 -16.44
N THR A 452 -9.47 6.61 -17.70
CA THR A 452 -10.65 7.28 -18.30
C THR A 452 -11.54 6.35 -19.12
N VAL A 453 -11.27 5.05 -19.10
CA VAL A 453 -11.93 4.06 -19.95
C VAL A 453 -12.66 3.03 -19.10
N GLU A 454 -13.97 2.88 -19.30
CA GLU A 454 -14.72 1.81 -18.63
C GLU A 454 -14.38 0.44 -19.23
N HIS A 455 -14.34 0.31 -20.56
CA HIS A 455 -14.16 -0.95 -21.28
C HIS A 455 -13.31 -0.78 -22.55
N GLY A 456 -12.62 -1.83 -22.96
CA GLY A 456 -11.92 -1.95 -24.24
C GLY A 456 -10.53 -1.32 -24.29
N GLY A 457 -10.06 -0.74 -23.18
CA GLY A 457 -8.79 -0.04 -23.17
C GLY A 457 -8.35 0.42 -21.78
N PHE A 458 -7.22 1.12 -21.77
CA PHE A 458 -6.68 1.83 -20.63
C PHE A 458 -6.08 3.15 -21.11
N ASN A 459 -6.42 4.23 -20.42
CA ASN A 459 -5.80 5.53 -20.63
C ASN A 459 -5.77 6.28 -19.31
N TYR A 460 -4.57 6.49 -18.76
CA TYR A 460 -4.39 7.38 -17.62
C TYR A 460 -4.52 8.85 -18.05
N ASP A 461 -5.28 9.63 -17.29
CA ASP A 461 -5.36 11.08 -17.41
C ASP A 461 -5.44 11.73 -16.01
N ARG A 462 -4.43 12.54 -15.68
CA ARG A 462 -4.32 13.24 -14.40
C ARG A 462 -5.31 14.40 -14.26
N ASP A 463 -5.75 15.01 -15.37
CA ASP A 463 -6.54 16.24 -15.36
C ASP A 463 -8.04 15.98 -15.54
N ASN A 464 -8.43 14.73 -15.84
CA ASN A 464 -9.82 14.36 -15.98
C ASN A 464 -10.52 14.27 -14.62
N ALA A 465 -11.37 15.24 -14.31
CA ALA A 465 -12.13 15.34 -13.06
C ALA A 465 -13.11 14.16 -12.81
N GLY A 466 -13.42 13.36 -13.84
CA GLY A 466 -14.30 12.20 -13.74
C GLY A 466 -13.63 10.95 -13.17
N THR A 467 -12.30 10.89 -13.12
CA THR A 467 -11.55 9.72 -12.63
C THR A 467 -11.65 9.55 -11.12
N ALA A 468 -11.50 8.32 -10.63
CA ALA A 468 -11.52 8.04 -9.18
C ALA A 468 -10.41 8.82 -8.46
N LEU A 469 -9.24 8.89 -9.10
CA LEU A 469 -8.07 9.64 -8.65
C LEU A 469 -8.38 11.12 -8.34
N ASN A 470 -9.11 11.81 -9.23
CA ASN A 470 -9.48 13.21 -8.99
C ASN A 470 -10.61 13.34 -7.95
N LYS A 471 -11.61 12.45 -8.00
CA LYS A 471 -12.72 12.50 -7.03
C LYS A 471 -12.29 12.26 -5.58
N ILE A 472 -11.26 11.45 -5.35
CA ILE A 472 -10.71 11.22 -4.02
C ILE A 472 -10.23 12.53 -3.40
N VAL A 473 -9.43 13.32 -4.11
CA VAL A 473 -8.84 14.56 -3.57
C VAL A 473 -9.77 15.77 -3.59
N THR A 474 -10.93 15.67 -4.26
CA THR A 474 -11.97 16.69 -4.24
C THR A 474 -13.02 16.43 -3.16
N LEU A 475 -13.30 15.16 -2.82
CA LEU A 475 -14.41 14.79 -1.93
C LEU A 475 -14.01 14.27 -0.54
N LEU A 476 -12.71 14.03 -0.26
CA LEU A 476 -12.26 13.38 0.99
C LEU A 476 -11.24 14.20 1.81
N ASP A 477 -11.31 15.53 1.74
CA ASP A 477 -10.50 16.46 2.55
C ASP A 477 -8.99 16.11 2.61
N PRO A 478 -8.20 16.40 1.57
CA PRO A 478 -6.75 16.23 1.67
C PRO A 478 -6.14 17.13 2.73
N ARG A 479 -5.18 16.61 3.49
CA ARG A 479 -4.49 17.37 4.53
C ARG A 479 -3.71 18.54 3.91
N PRO A 480 -3.82 19.77 4.45
CA PRO A 480 -3.02 20.90 4.01
C PRO A 480 -1.52 20.68 4.23
N ASP A 481 -0.68 21.29 3.39
CA ASP A 481 0.78 21.18 3.48
C ASP A 481 1.35 21.68 4.82
N ALA A 482 0.69 22.67 5.44
CA ALA A 482 1.05 23.22 6.75
C ALA A 482 0.56 22.37 7.94
N GLY A 483 -0.20 21.29 7.69
CA GLY A 483 -0.90 20.53 8.71
C GLY A 483 -2.32 21.05 8.97
N GLY A 484 -3.05 20.35 9.84
CA GLY A 484 -4.47 20.53 10.08
C GLY A 484 -5.24 19.20 10.00
N ALA A 485 -6.56 19.29 10.14
CA ALA A 485 -7.44 18.16 9.85
C ALA A 485 -7.39 17.81 8.35
N GLY A 486 -7.60 16.53 8.02
CA GLY A 486 -7.60 16.04 6.66
C GLY A 486 -6.92 14.67 6.54
N THR A 487 -6.77 14.24 5.30
CA THR A 487 -6.34 12.89 4.92
C THR A 487 -5.05 12.93 4.12
N ASP A 488 -4.11 12.04 4.43
CA ASP A 488 -2.89 11.87 3.65
C ASP A 488 -3.11 10.85 2.52
N PHE A 489 -3.03 11.27 1.25
CA PHE A 489 -3.17 10.38 0.09
C PHE A 489 -1.81 10.15 -0.58
N ILE A 490 -1.36 8.89 -0.59
CA ILE A 490 -0.06 8.47 -1.12
C ILE A 490 -0.33 7.49 -2.28
N ALA A 491 0.27 7.71 -3.44
CA ALA A 491 0.16 6.83 -4.59
C ALA A 491 1.40 5.94 -4.73
N GLU A 492 1.18 4.70 -5.17
CA GLU A 492 2.14 3.99 -6.02
C GLU A 492 1.94 4.46 -7.47
N PRO A 493 2.77 5.36 -8.01
CA PRO A 493 2.48 6.08 -9.24
C PRO A 493 2.80 5.27 -10.51
N TRP A 494 2.47 3.98 -10.51
CA TRP A 494 2.58 3.12 -11.68
C TRP A 494 1.52 2.02 -11.67
N ALA A 495 1.32 1.38 -12.82
CA ALA A 495 0.65 0.09 -12.93
C ALA A 495 1.35 -0.75 -14.03
N ILE A 496 0.66 -1.69 -14.67
CA ILE A 496 1.22 -2.55 -15.70
C ILE A 496 0.60 -2.22 -17.07
N GLY A 497 1.45 -1.93 -18.07
CA GLY A 497 1.03 -1.71 -19.46
C GLY A 497 0.44 -0.33 -19.75
N GLY A 498 0.20 -0.03 -21.03
CA GLY A 498 -0.30 1.28 -21.48
C GLY A 498 0.62 2.43 -21.05
N ASN A 499 0.02 3.60 -20.80
CA ASN A 499 0.69 4.77 -20.23
C ASN A 499 0.64 4.77 -18.69
N SER A 500 0.78 3.62 -18.01
CA SER A 500 0.53 3.57 -16.55
C SER A 500 1.68 4.03 -15.66
N TYR A 501 2.92 4.16 -16.15
CA TYR A 501 4.04 4.70 -15.37
C TYR A 501 3.95 6.23 -15.27
N GLN A 502 3.70 6.74 -14.06
CA GLN A 502 3.22 8.11 -13.81
C GLN A 502 3.94 8.79 -12.63
N VAL A 503 5.17 8.38 -12.32
CA VAL A 503 6.00 9.05 -11.30
C VAL A 503 6.15 10.54 -11.64
N GLY A 504 5.78 11.40 -10.70
CA GLY A 504 5.75 12.85 -10.88
C GLY A 504 4.50 13.37 -11.58
N ASN A 505 3.52 12.52 -11.94
CA ASN A 505 2.39 12.93 -12.79
C ASN A 505 1.01 12.69 -12.14
N PHE A 506 0.93 12.56 -10.82
CA PHE A 506 -0.33 12.64 -10.08
C PHE A 506 -0.69 14.10 -9.78
N PRO A 507 -1.99 14.46 -9.70
CA PRO A 507 -2.39 15.83 -9.48
C PRO A 507 -2.01 16.33 -8.08
N ALA A 508 -2.03 17.65 -7.91
CA ALA A 508 -1.78 18.29 -6.63
C ALA A 508 -2.62 17.66 -5.48
N LYS A 509 -2.06 17.66 -4.27
CA LYS A 509 -2.56 17.01 -3.03
C LYS A 509 -2.20 15.52 -2.88
N TRP A 510 -1.87 14.84 -3.97
CA TRP A 510 -1.25 13.51 -3.92
C TRP A 510 0.22 13.60 -3.52
N LYS A 511 0.65 12.61 -2.74
CA LYS A 511 2.04 12.29 -2.50
C LYS A 511 2.34 11.00 -3.24
N GLU A 512 3.60 10.75 -3.56
CA GLU A 512 3.98 9.62 -4.39
C GLU A 512 5.18 8.88 -3.81
N TRP A 513 5.12 7.55 -3.85
CA TRP A 513 6.31 6.71 -3.70
C TRP A 513 7.32 7.06 -4.78
N ASN A 514 8.46 7.64 -4.38
CA ASN A 514 9.50 8.05 -5.31
C ASN A 514 10.45 6.88 -5.64
N GLY A 515 10.05 6.07 -6.62
CA GLY A 515 10.89 4.98 -7.14
C GLY A 515 12.20 5.45 -7.76
N ILE A 516 12.27 6.69 -8.25
CA ILE A 516 13.50 7.27 -8.80
C ILE A 516 14.50 7.58 -7.68
N PHE A 517 14.05 8.13 -6.54
CA PHE A 517 14.88 8.29 -5.34
C PHE A 517 15.52 6.96 -4.93
N ARG A 518 14.69 5.92 -4.79
CA ARG A 518 15.13 4.56 -4.45
C ARG A 518 16.22 4.07 -5.40
N ASP A 519 15.96 4.12 -6.70
CA ASP A 519 16.85 3.53 -7.70
C ASP A 519 18.14 4.33 -7.89
N THR A 520 18.09 5.67 -7.83
CA THR A 520 19.28 6.52 -7.91
C THR A 520 20.27 6.19 -6.80
N PHE A 521 19.83 6.16 -5.53
CA PHE A 521 20.73 5.87 -4.41
C PHE A 521 21.19 4.41 -4.37
N ARG A 522 20.32 3.45 -4.76
CA ARG A 522 20.73 2.04 -4.87
C ARG A 522 21.80 1.85 -5.94
N LYS A 523 21.62 2.43 -7.14
CA LYS A 523 22.59 2.36 -8.23
C LYS A 523 23.92 2.99 -7.83
N ASP A 524 23.89 4.19 -7.28
CA ASP A 524 25.12 4.90 -6.90
C ASP A 524 25.94 4.10 -5.86
N GLN A 525 25.28 3.58 -4.82
CA GLN A 525 25.97 2.83 -3.79
C GLN A 525 26.40 1.41 -4.22
N ASN A 526 25.62 0.73 -5.06
CA ASN A 526 25.82 -0.70 -5.32
C ASN A 526 26.35 -1.02 -6.72
N GLN A 527 26.29 -0.09 -7.67
CA GLN A 527 26.60 -0.32 -9.09
C GLN A 527 27.67 0.64 -9.63
N MET A 528 28.53 1.17 -8.77
CA MET A 528 29.66 1.99 -9.19
C MET A 528 30.51 1.27 -10.23
N GLY A 529 30.80 1.95 -11.35
CA GLY A 529 31.54 1.39 -12.47
C GLY A 529 30.69 0.55 -13.44
N GLY A 530 29.43 0.25 -13.08
CA GLY A 530 28.45 -0.44 -13.93
C GLY A 530 27.31 0.46 -14.40
N GLU A 531 26.80 1.35 -13.53
CA GLU A 531 25.74 2.31 -13.82
C GLU A 531 26.29 3.74 -13.67
N ALA A 532 25.94 4.61 -14.63
CA ALA A 532 26.30 6.02 -14.57
C ALA A 532 25.25 6.78 -13.73
N VAL A 533 25.64 7.17 -12.51
CA VAL A 533 24.87 8.11 -11.67
C VAL A 533 25.67 9.39 -11.52
N THR A 534 25.05 10.53 -11.83
CA THR A 534 25.72 11.83 -11.75
C THR A 534 25.48 12.51 -10.40
N PRO A 535 26.39 13.39 -9.93
CA PRO A 535 26.13 14.21 -8.74
C PRO A 535 24.86 15.06 -8.88
N GLY A 536 24.48 15.48 -10.08
CA GLY A 536 23.24 16.22 -10.33
C GLY A 536 21.98 15.40 -10.01
N GLN A 537 21.98 14.11 -10.33
CA GLN A 537 20.88 13.20 -9.98
C GLN A 537 20.77 13.04 -8.46
N LEU A 538 21.90 12.81 -7.77
CA LEU A 538 21.96 12.73 -6.31
C LEU A 538 21.49 14.03 -5.66
N ALA A 539 21.99 15.17 -6.14
CA ALA A 539 21.63 16.50 -5.67
C ALA A 539 20.11 16.70 -5.71
N THR A 540 19.50 16.35 -6.85
CA THR A 540 18.06 16.47 -7.05
C THR A 540 17.27 15.58 -6.09
N ARG A 541 17.75 14.36 -5.78
CA ARG A 541 17.08 13.47 -4.82
C ARG A 541 17.19 14.00 -3.39
N PHE A 542 18.37 14.48 -2.98
CA PHE A 542 18.59 15.07 -1.65
C PHE A 542 17.71 16.30 -1.39
N THR A 543 17.39 17.10 -2.41
CA THR A 543 16.64 18.35 -2.28
C THR A 543 15.14 18.21 -2.59
N GLY A 544 14.61 16.99 -2.56
CA GLY A 544 13.16 16.75 -2.61
C GLY A 544 12.58 16.51 -4.01
N SER A 545 13.43 16.22 -5.00
CA SER A 545 13.02 15.85 -6.37
C SER A 545 12.13 16.89 -7.06
N SER A 546 12.58 18.14 -7.12
CA SER A 546 11.85 19.23 -7.78
C SER A 546 11.60 19.01 -9.27
N ASP A 547 12.39 18.15 -9.92
CA ASP A 547 12.17 17.71 -11.30
C ASP A 547 10.89 16.87 -11.47
N LEU A 548 10.37 16.28 -10.39
CA LEU A 548 9.13 15.49 -10.40
C LEU A 548 7.93 16.24 -9.85
N TYR A 549 8.15 17.19 -8.93
CA TYR A 549 7.09 17.78 -8.10
C TYR A 549 7.09 19.31 -8.07
N GLY A 550 8.05 19.96 -8.73
CA GLY A 550 8.23 21.41 -8.67
C GLY A 550 7.46 22.20 -9.72
N ASP A 551 6.92 21.53 -10.74
CA ASP A 551 6.30 22.16 -11.92
C ASP A 551 4.77 22.31 -11.83
N ASP A 552 4.12 21.63 -10.88
CA ASP A 552 2.65 21.63 -10.74
C ASP A 552 2.15 22.14 -9.38
N GLY A 553 3.01 22.85 -8.66
CA GLY A 553 2.67 23.50 -7.38
C GLY A 553 2.80 22.59 -6.16
N ARG A 554 3.10 21.29 -6.34
CA ARG A 554 3.51 20.42 -5.24
C ARG A 554 4.82 20.90 -4.60
N LYS A 555 5.07 20.38 -3.40
CA LYS A 555 6.16 20.76 -2.50
C LYS A 555 7.06 19.55 -2.25
N PRO A 556 8.25 19.69 -1.63
CA PRO A 556 9.10 18.54 -1.32
C PRO A 556 8.36 17.41 -0.60
N GLY A 557 7.40 17.76 0.27
CA GLY A 557 6.55 16.81 1.00
C GLY A 557 5.69 15.89 0.12
N ALA A 558 5.59 16.11 -1.19
CA ALA A 558 4.95 15.19 -2.12
C ALA A 558 5.81 13.95 -2.42
N SER A 559 7.13 14.04 -2.21
CA SER A 559 8.06 12.92 -2.41
C SER A 559 8.11 12.04 -1.17
N VAL A 560 7.58 10.82 -1.25
CA VAL A 560 7.82 9.77 -0.25
C VAL A 560 9.11 9.05 -0.62
N ASN A 561 10.17 9.32 0.14
CA ASN A 561 11.52 8.84 -0.10
C ASN A 561 11.74 7.52 0.66
N PHE A 562 12.10 6.46 -0.06
CA PHE A 562 12.33 5.15 0.54
C PHE A 562 13.48 4.41 -0.14
N MET A 563 14.20 3.60 0.63
CA MET A 563 15.25 2.72 0.10
C MET A 563 14.73 1.32 -0.18
N VAL A 564 13.74 0.85 0.58
CA VAL A 564 13.11 -0.47 0.47
C VAL A 564 11.62 -0.34 0.87
N ALA A 565 10.82 -1.29 0.43
CA ALA A 565 9.40 -1.45 0.75
C ALA A 565 9.14 -2.96 0.91
N HIS A 566 7.89 -3.36 1.19
CA HIS A 566 7.50 -4.77 1.17
C HIS A 566 7.81 -5.45 -0.18
N ASP A 567 7.67 -4.71 -1.28
CA ASP A 567 8.07 -5.13 -2.63
C ASP A 567 9.60 -5.06 -2.78
N GLY A 568 10.25 -6.23 -2.84
CA GLY A 568 11.69 -6.35 -3.04
C GLY A 568 12.42 -6.83 -1.79
N MET A 569 13.71 -6.51 -1.73
CA MET A 569 14.58 -6.87 -0.60
C MET A 569 14.37 -5.93 0.60
N THR A 570 14.59 -6.46 1.81
CA THR A 570 14.78 -5.67 3.04
C THR A 570 16.03 -4.78 2.97
N LEU A 571 16.18 -3.80 3.86
CA LEU A 571 17.36 -2.93 3.87
C LEU A 571 18.66 -3.74 4.09
N LYS A 572 18.62 -4.77 4.94
CA LYS A 572 19.76 -5.67 5.14
C LYS A 572 20.08 -6.44 3.86
N ASP A 573 19.08 -7.03 3.22
CA ASP A 573 19.28 -7.89 2.05
C ASP A 573 19.73 -7.10 0.83
N LEU A 574 19.25 -5.86 0.66
CA LEU A 574 19.71 -4.94 -0.38
C LEU A 574 21.25 -4.79 -0.39
N TYR A 575 21.87 -4.85 0.78
CA TYR A 575 23.31 -4.74 0.95
C TYR A 575 24.00 -6.05 1.30
N SER A 576 23.31 -7.19 1.18
CA SER A 576 23.84 -8.51 1.55
C SER A 576 23.63 -9.58 0.48
N CYS A 577 22.93 -9.23 -0.60
CA CYS A 577 22.52 -10.15 -1.65
C CYS A 577 22.89 -9.56 -3.02
N ASN A 578 23.53 -10.35 -3.87
CA ASN A 578 23.78 -9.95 -5.27
C ASN A 578 22.61 -10.27 -6.20
N SER A 579 21.73 -11.18 -5.77
CA SER A 579 20.54 -11.61 -6.51
C SER A 579 19.45 -12.07 -5.56
N LYS A 580 18.21 -12.14 -6.06
CA LYS A 580 17.09 -12.71 -5.31
C LYS A 580 17.26 -14.23 -5.16
N ASN A 581 16.74 -14.77 -4.06
CA ASN A 581 16.69 -16.20 -3.80
C ASN A 581 15.29 -16.62 -3.33
N ASN A 582 14.34 -16.66 -4.25
CA ASN A 582 12.94 -16.93 -3.90
C ASN A 582 12.58 -18.41 -3.98
N ASN A 583 13.49 -19.28 -4.46
CA ASN A 583 13.24 -20.73 -4.62
C ASN A 583 13.63 -21.55 -3.39
N GLN A 584 13.91 -20.89 -2.27
CA GLN A 584 14.24 -21.56 -1.02
C GLN A 584 13.06 -22.41 -0.53
N ALA A 585 13.35 -23.44 0.27
CA ALA A 585 12.32 -24.24 0.91
C ALA A 585 11.67 -23.46 2.07
N TRP A 586 10.54 -23.98 2.56
CA TRP A 586 9.92 -23.50 3.80
C TRP A 586 10.94 -23.55 4.96
N PRO A 587 11.06 -22.50 5.81
CA PRO A 587 10.18 -21.33 5.94
C PRO A 587 10.64 -20.07 5.19
N TYR A 588 11.56 -20.15 4.22
CA TYR A 588 12.12 -19.00 3.49
C TYR A 588 11.49 -18.81 2.09
N GLY A 589 10.71 -19.78 1.61
CA GLY A 589 10.05 -19.79 0.30
C GLY A 589 9.32 -21.11 0.07
N PRO A 590 8.98 -21.46 -1.18
CA PRO A 590 9.23 -20.67 -2.38
C PRO A 590 8.23 -19.52 -2.55
N SER A 591 8.68 -18.46 -3.23
CA SER A 591 7.85 -17.34 -3.68
C SER A 591 8.11 -17.07 -5.15
N ASP A 592 7.10 -17.09 -6.00
CA ASP A 592 7.27 -16.80 -7.43
C ASP A 592 7.44 -15.30 -7.68
N GLY A 593 8.07 -14.92 -8.80
CA GLY A 593 8.14 -13.51 -9.22
C GLY A 593 9.16 -12.64 -8.46
N GLY A 594 8.77 -11.40 -8.15
CA GLY A 594 9.64 -10.34 -7.62
C GLY A 594 10.38 -9.53 -8.71
N GLU A 595 11.08 -8.48 -8.29
CA GLU A 595 11.93 -7.67 -9.17
C GLU A 595 13.21 -8.44 -9.54
N ASP A 596 13.65 -8.36 -10.79
CA ASP A 596 14.94 -8.93 -11.22
C ASP A 596 16.07 -7.89 -11.05
N SER A 597 15.77 -6.62 -11.27
CA SER A 597 16.72 -5.49 -11.16
C SER A 597 16.66 -4.85 -9.77
N ASN A 598 17.19 -5.53 -8.76
CA ASN A 598 17.13 -5.05 -7.36
C ASN A 598 18.12 -3.91 -7.05
N HIS A 599 19.13 -3.73 -7.91
CA HIS A 599 20.29 -2.84 -7.69
C HIS A 599 20.95 -3.11 -6.33
N SER A 600 21.06 -4.39 -5.96
CA SER A 600 21.65 -4.86 -4.71
C SER A 600 23.12 -5.24 -4.87
N TRP A 601 23.87 -5.24 -3.78
CA TRP A 601 25.27 -5.71 -3.74
C TRP A 601 25.61 -6.19 -2.33
N ASP A 602 26.23 -7.34 -2.19
CA ASP A 602 26.59 -7.94 -0.90
C ASP A 602 27.78 -7.28 -0.17
N GLN A 603 28.31 -6.19 -0.73
CA GLN A 603 29.49 -5.48 -0.25
C GLN A 603 30.74 -6.38 -0.13
N GLY A 604 30.85 -7.39 -1.00
CA GLY A 604 31.92 -8.38 -0.98
C GLY A 604 31.80 -9.37 0.19
N GLY A 605 30.63 -9.49 0.82
CA GLY A 605 30.40 -10.34 1.98
C GLY A 605 30.96 -9.82 3.31
N VAL A 606 31.40 -8.55 3.36
CA VAL A 606 32.02 -7.95 4.56
C VAL A 606 30.96 -7.32 5.46
N ALA A 607 30.65 -7.95 6.59
CA ALA A 607 29.54 -7.55 7.47
C ALA A 607 29.55 -6.08 7.92
N THR A 608 30.72 -5.51 8.25
CA THR A 608 30.85 -4.10 8.63
C THR A 608 30.58 -3.16 7.46
N ALA A 609 30.94 -3.55 6.23
CA ALA A 609 30.62 -2.81 5.02
C ALA A 609 29.11 -2.87 4.70
N GLN A 610 28.48 -4.04 4.88
CA GLN A 610 27.02 -4.19 4.75
C GLN A 610 26.26 -3.26 5.70
N ARG A 611 26.71 -3.17 6.97
CA ARG A 611 26.11 -2.25 7.95
C ARG A 611 26.39 -0.79 7.65
N GLN A 612 27.58 -0.44 7.14
CA GLN A 612 27.86 0.91 6.66
C GLN A 612 26.94 1.31 5.50
N ALA A 613 26.77 0.42 4.53
CA ALA A 613 25.85 0.59 3.41
C ALA A 613 24.40 0.76 3.88
N ALA A 614 23.96 -0.02 4.88
CA ALA A 614 22.65 0.14 5.49
C ALA A 614 22.49 1.47 6.26
N ARG A 615 23.53 1.92 6.98
CA ARG A 615 23.54 3.23 7.65
C ARG A 615 23.40 4.38 6.65
N ASN A 616 24.05 4.28 5.49
CA ASN A 616 23.85 5.24 4.40
C ASN A 616 22.40 5.24 3.90
N GLY A 617 21.78 4.08 3.71
CA GLY A 617 20.38 4.00 3.30
C GLY A 617 19.44 4.75 4.26
N ILE A 618 19.62 4.55 5.57
CA ILE A 618 18.90 5.32 6.60
C ILE A 618 19.23 6.82 6.51
N ALA A 619 20.51 7.17 6.30
CA ALA A 619 20.94 8.56 6.17
C ALA A 619 20.35 9.27 4.95
N PHE A 620 20.32 8.63 3.79
CA PHE A 620 19.70 9.20 2.59
C PHE A 620 18.24 9.52 2.82
N MET A 621 17.47 8.61 3.45
CA MET A 621 16.06 8.88 3.76
C MET A 621 15.91 10.03 4.76
N MET A 622 16.65 9.99 5.88
CA MET A 622 16.43 10.93 6.99
C MET A 622 16.98 12.34 6.74
N LEU A 623 18.00 12.48 5.89
CA LEU A 623 18.66 13.75 5.59
C LEU A 623 18.12 14.43 4.31
N SER A 624 17.42 13.71 3.45
CA SER A 624 16.81 14.31 2.25
C SER A 624 15.55 15.10 2.58
N ALA A 625 15.32 16.19 1.85
CA ALA A 625 14.01 16.83 1.81
C ALA A 625 12.97 15.88 1.16
N GLY A 626 11.71 16.02 1.56
CA GLY A 626 10.65 15.03 1.31
C GLY A 626 10.30 14.26 2.58
N VAL A 627 9.50 13.20 2.47
CA VAL A 627 9.01 12.42 3.62
C VAL A 627 9.63 11.03 3.61
N PRO A 628 10.42 10.64 4.62
CA PRO A 628 11.02 9.32 4.67
C PRO A 628 9.98 8.25 5.00
N MET A 629 10.06 7.15 4.28
CA MET A 629 9.39 5.90 4.60
C MET A 629 10.43 4.80 4.78
N MET A 630 10.35 4.08 5.89
CA MET A 630 11.15 2.90 6.18
C MET A 630 10.25 1.68 6.36
N THR A 631 10.77 0.48 6.09
CA THR A 631 10.04 -0.77 6.31
C THR A 631 10.34 -1.32 7.71
N GLY A 632 9.32 -1.90 8.33
CA GLY A 632 9.41 -2.45 9.65
C GLY A 632 10.45 -3.56 9.74
N GLY A 633 11.34 -3.42 10.72
CA GLY A 633 12.49 -4.28 10.93
C GLY A 633 13.78 -3.77 10.32
N ASP A 634 13.75 -2.77 9.44
CA ASP A 634 14.98 -2.14 8.94
C ASP A 634 15.79 -1.50 10.08
N GLU A 635 15.12 -0.99 11.12
CA GLU A 635 15.77 -0.42 12.30
C GLU A 635 16.67 -1.41 13.03
N PHE A 636 16.48 -2.72 12.85
CA PHE A 636 17.33 -3.76 13.44
C PHE A 636 17.86 -4.74 12.38
N LEU A 637 17.91 -4.32 11.11
CA LEU A 637 18.44 -5.10 10.00
C LEU A 637 17.73 -6.44 9.80
N ARG A 638 16.38 -6.44 9.76
CA ARG A 638 15.59 -7.60 9.34
C ARG A 638 16.07 -8.11 7.99
N SER A 639 16.16 -9.43 7.85
CA SER A 639 16.50 -10.12 6.62
C SER A 639 15.41 -11.14 6.28
N GLN A 640 15.17 -11.33 4.99
CA GLN A 640 14.32 -12.36 4.41
C GLN A 640 15.18 -13.34 3.59
N SER A 641 16.47 -13.44 3.92
CA SER A 641 17.45 -14.33 3.28
C SER A 641 17.47 -14.18 1.76
N CYS A 642 17.48 -12.95 1.28
CA CYS A 642 17.44 -12.60 -0.15
C CYS A 642 16.16 -12.99 -0.89
N ASN A 643 15.10 -13.47 -0.22
CA ASN A 643 13.79 -13.57 -0.84
C ASN A 643 13.22 -12.16 -1.00
N ASN A 644 12.99 -11.73 -2.24
CA ASN A 644 12.54 -10.37 -2.55
C ASN A 644 11.04 -10.28 -2.89
N ASN A 645 10.27 -11.35 -2.65
CA ASN A 645 8.84 -11.39 -2.94
C ASN A 645 8.08 -12.29 -1.98
N VAL A 646 8.23 -12.07 -0.68
CA VAL A 646 7.64 -12.88 0.41
C VAL A 646 6.10 -12.72 0.58
N TYR A 647 5.36 -12.49 -0.50
CA TYR A 647 3.92 -12.21 -0.47
C TYR A 647 3.07 -13.34 0.07
N ASN A 648 3.57 -14.57 -0.04
CA ASN A 648 2.92 -15.82 0.35
C ASN A 648 3.62 -16.48 1.56
N LEU A 649 4.41 -15.72 2.33
CA LEU A 649 5.24 -16.28 3.40
C LEU A 649 4.72 -15.84 4.78
N ASP A 650 3.67 -16.51 5.28
CA ASP A 650 3.19 -16.32 6.66
C ASP A 650 4.01 -17.18 7.64
N SER A 651 5.29 -16.81 7.81
CA SER A 651 6.26 -17.59 8.59
C SER A 651 7.13 -16.70 9.49
N ASN A 652 7.83 -17.33 10.44
CA ASN A 652 8.79 -16.66 11.32
C ASN A 652 10.00 -16.04 10.59
N GLN A 653 10.19 -16.31 9.30
CA GLN A 653 11.21 -15.62 8.49
C GLN A 653 10.73 -14.26 7.98
N ASN A 654 9.41 -14.06 7.94
CA ASN A 654 8.82 -12.82 7.48
C ASN A 654 8.36 -11.92 8.64
N TRP A 655 7.88 -12.51 9.74
CA TRP A 655 7.48 -11.78 10.93
C TRP A 655 8.66 -11.04 11.57
N LEU A 656 8.38 -9.95 12.31
CA LEU A 656 9.41 -9.20 13.02
C LEU A 656 9.88 -9.98 14.25
N ASN A 657 11.20 -10.07 14.41
CA ASN A 657 11.84 -10.68 15.57
C ASN A 657 12.42 -9.60 16.49
N TYR A 658 12.19 -9.75 17.79
CA TYR A 658 12.61 -8.81 18.84
C TYR A 658 13.79 -9.33 19.69
N SER A 659 14.36 -10.47 19.33
CA SER A 659 15.62 -10.98 19.90
C SER A 659 16.79 -10.52 19.04
N TRP A 660 17.42 -9.42 19.43
CA TRP A 660 18.46 -8.75 18.65
C TRP A 660 19.86 -9.07 19.15
N SER A 661 20.80 -9.18 18.21
CA SER A 661 22.23 -9.15 18.54
C SER A 661 22.67 -7.74 18.98
N THR A 662 23.90 -7.63 19.48
CA THR A 662 24.53 -6.33 19.78
C THR A 662 24.58 -5.43 18.54
N ASP A 663 24.93 -5.96 17.37
CA ASP A 663 25.00 -5.20 16.13
C ASP A 663 23.63 -4.67 15.70
N GLN A 664 22.58 -5.48 15.83
CA GLN A 664 21.21 -5.07 15.53
C GLN A 664 20.71 -4.01 16.52
N SER A 665 21.02 -4.17 17.81
CA SER A 665 20.68 -3.19 18.85
C SER A 665 21.39 -1.85 18.62
N ASN A 666 22.67 -1.89 18.22
CA ASN A 666 23.45 -0.71 17.85
C ASN A 666 22.89 -0.03 16.60
N PHE A 667 22.50 -0.80 15.57
CA PHE A 667 21.86 -0.26 14.37
C PHE A 667 20.51 0.39 14.68
N ARG A 668 19.74 -0.19 15.61
CA ARG A 668 18.50 0.41 16.10
C ARG A 668 18.72 1.75 16.79
N ALA A 669 19.75 1.84 17.64
CA ALA A 669 20.13 3.09 18.27
C ALA A 669 20.57 4.15 17.24
N PHE A 670 21.32 3.76 16.21
CA PHE A 670 21.67 4.63 15.08
C PHE A 670 20.41 5.16 14.37
N THR A 671 19.49 4.27 13.99
CA THR A 671 18.23 4.63 13.31
C THR A 671 17.38 5.57 14.17
N GLN A 672 17.20 5.25 15.45
CA GLN A 672 16.47 6.09 16.40
C GLN A 672 17.12 7.47 16.55
N GLY A 673 18.45 7.53 16.65
CA GLY A 673 19.20 8.77 16.73
C GLY A 673 19.03 9.64 15.48
N LEU A 674 19.04 9.05 14.29
CA LEU A 674 18.90 9.82 13.04
C LEU A 674 17.46 10.29 12.79
N ILE A 675 16.46 9.51 13.19
CA ILE A 675 15.06 9.96 13.21
C ILE A 675 14.91 11.16 14.17
N ALA A 676 15.49 11.06 15.37
CA ALA A 676 15.45 12.15 16.35
C ALA A 676 16.16 13.41 15.82
N PHE A 677 17.33 13.25 15.18
CA PHE A 677 18.04 14.34 14.52
C PHE A 677 17.15 15.01 13.45
N ARG A 678 16.59 14.22 12.52
CA ARG A 678 15.68 14.74 11.51
C ARG A 678 14.55 15.56 12.12
N LYS A 679 13.89 15.05 13.17
CA LYS A 679 12.75 15.72 13.82
C LYS A 679 13.14 17.00 14.56
N ALA A 680 14.36 17.06 15.09
CA ALA A 680 14.88 18.25 15.77
C ALA A 680 15.24 19.40 14.82
N HIS A 681 15.43 19.11 13.53
CA HIS A 681 15.94 20.09 12.56
C HIS A 681 14.96 20.40 11.42
N PRO A 682 14.12 21.45 11.53
CA PRO A 682 13.21 21.88 10.47
C PRO A 682 13.89 22.14 9.12
N ALA A 683 15.19 22.48 9.14
CA ALA A 683 16.03 22.62 7.96
C ALA A 683 16.04 21.39 7.05
N LEU A 684 15.82 20.18 7.58
CA LEU A 684 15.73 18.92 6.81
C LEU A 684 14.30 18.59 6.34
N ARG A 685 13.32 19.39 6.75
CA ARG A 685 11.88 19.19 6.49
C ARG A 685 11.26 20.45 5.91
N PRO A 686 11.84 21.00 4.82
CA PRO A 686 11.47 22.31 4.33
C PRO A 686 10.05 22.29 3.75
N ALA A 687 9.29 23.36 3.98
CA ALA A 687 7.93 23.50 3.44
C ALA A 687 7.92 23.78 1.93
N ASN A 688 8.98 24.39 1.41
CA ASN A 688 9.20 24.65 -0.01
C ASN A 688 10.54 24.07 -0.44
N PHE A 689 10.76 23.91 -1.75
CA PHE A 689 12.10 23.60 -2.26
C PHE A 689 13.10 24.65 -1.81
N TYR A 690 14.34 24.24 -1.55
CA TYR A 690 15.37 25.15 -1.06
C TYR A 690 15.65 26.28 -2.05
N SER A 691 15.80 27.49 -1.52
CA SER A 691 16.25 28.66 -2.28
C SER A 691 17.78 28.69 -2.37
N GLY A 692 18.29 29.13 -3.52
CA GLY A 692 19.71 29.48 -3.68
C GLY A 692 20.03 30.92 -3.26
N SER A 693 19.20 31.53 -2.41
CA SER A 693 19.37 32.91 -1.94
C SER A 693 19.43 32.96 -0.42
N ASP A 694 20.08 34.00 0.11
CA ASP A 694 20.04 34.41 1.51
C ASP A 694 18.78 35.27 1.74
N THR A 695 17.96 34.90 2.72
CA THR A 695 16.73 35.60 3.09
C THR A 695 16.76 36.23 4.49
N ASN A 696 17.85 36.05 5.24
CA ASN A 696 18.00 36.58 6.60
C ASN A 696 19.18 37.57 6.77
N GLY A 697 19.98 37.77 5.72
CA GLY A 697 21.07 38.74 5.66
C GLY A 697 22.37 38.31 6.34
N ASN A 698 22.54 37.01 6.63
CA ASN A 698 23.73 36.46 7.27
C ASN A 698 24.83 36.04 6.28
N VAL A 699 24.66 36.37 4.99
CA VAL A 699 25.51 36.04 3.84
C VAL A 699 25.61 34.55 3.49
N MET A 700 24.67 33.75 4.00
CA MET A 700 24.57 32.32 3.76
C MET A 700 23.30 32.02 2.94
N GLU A 701 23.42 31.36 1.79
CA GLU A 701 22.21 30.88 1.12
C GLU A 701 21.58 29.74 1.90
N GLN A 702 20.26 29.66 1.81
CA GLN A 702 19.48 28.60 2.45
C GLN A 702 20.03 27.20 2.15
N HIS A 703 20.49 26.94 0.93
CA HIS A 703 21.18 25.70 0.57
C HIS A 703 22.33 25.96 -0.42
N ARG A 704 23.50 25.36 -0.19
CA ARG A 704 24.66 25.43 -1.12
C ARG A 704 25.37 24.09 -1.26
N TRP A 705 25.73 23.75 -2.49
CA TRP A 705 26.52 22.55 -2.83
C TRP A 705 28.03 22.81 -2.80
N PHE A 706 28.80 21.76 -2.51
CA PHE A 706 30.25 21.79 -2.40
C PHE A 706 30.86 20.52 -3.00
N LYS A 707 32.00 20.69 -3.67
CA LYS A 707 32.93 19.60 -4.03
C LYS A 707 33.78 19.22 -2.80
N PRO A 708 34.50 18.09 -2.83
CA PRO A 708 35.43 17.74 -1.76
C PRO A 708 36.49 18.80 -1.45
N ASP A 709 36.93 19.57 -2.44
CA ASP A 709 37.92 20.64 -2.24
C ASP A 709 37.36 21.90 -1.52
N GLY A 710 36.07 21.92 -1.17
CA GLY A 710 35.40 23.04 -0.50
C GLY A 710 34.89 24.13 -1.45
N THR A 711 35.09 23.99 -2.77
CA THR A 711 34.59 24.94 -3.76
C THR A 711 33.23 24.52 -4.33
N VAL A 712 32.49 25.47 -4.88
CA VAL A 712 31.14 25.23 -5.43
C VAL A 712 31.24 24.45 -6.75
N PRO A 713 30.45 23.36 -6.94
CA PRO A 713 30.42 22.61 -8.19
C PRO A 713 29.78 23.44 -9.32
N ASN A 714 30.30 23.28 -10.54
CA ASN A 714 29.69 23.83 -11.76
C ASN A 714 28.86 22.73 -12.48
N ALA A 715 28.21 23.09 -13.59
CA ALA A 715 27.41 22.14 -14.38
C ALA A 715 28.21 20.90 -14.81
N ALA A 716 29.46 21.09 -15.28
CA ALA A 716 30.32 19.97 -15.68
C ALA A 716 30.56 18.97 -14.54
N TYR A 717 30.70 19.44 -13.30
CA TYR A 717 30.82 18.54 -12.14
C TYR A 717 29.53 17.76 -11.90
N PHE A 718 28.37 18.42 -11.99
CA PHE A 718 27.07 17.79 -11.78
C PHE A 718 26.68 16.79 -12.87
N ASP A 719 27.14 17.01 -14.11
CA ASP A 719 26.79 16.18 -15.27
C ASP A 719 27.77 15.01 -15.48
N ASP A 720 28.95 15.04 -14.83
CA ASP A 720 29.98 14.02 -14.98
C ASP A 720 29.78 12.87 -13.98
N ALA A 721 29.37 11.71 -14.50
CA ALA A 721 29.19 10.47 -13.75
C ALA A 721 30.50 9.86 -13.19
N GLY A 722 31.67 10.40 -13.57
CA GLY A 722 32.96 10.07 -12.94
C GLY A 722 33.19 10.75 -11.59
N ASN A 723 32.38 11.77 -11.25
CA ASN A 723 32.40 12.39 -9.94
C ASN A 723 31.44 11.65 -9.00
N HIS A 724 31.99 11.11 -7.90
CA HIS A 724 31.24 10.30 -6.95
C HIS A 724 31.12 10.91 -5.55
N ALA A 725 31.63 12.13 -5.33
CA ALA A 725 31.63 12.76 -4.03
C ALA A 725 30.90 14.09 -4.09
N LEU A 726 30.02 14.37 -3.13
CA LEU A 726 29.22 15.59 -3.12
C LEU A 726 28.89 15.98 -1.68
N ALA A 727 28.89 17.27 -1.39
CA ALA A 727 28.47 17.77 -0.09
C ALA A 727 27.53 18.97 -0.23
N TYR A 728 26.75 19.22 0.80
CA TYR A 728 25.90 20.41 0.89
C TYR A 728 25.88 21.00 2.30
N ARG A 729 25.61 22.30 2.35
CA ARG A 729 25.32 23.04 3.57
C ARG A 729 23.90 23.61 3.47
N ILE A 730 23.14 23.47 4.55
CA ILE A 730 21.86 24.18 4.74
C ILE A 730 22.09 25.26 5.79
N ASP A 731 21.76 26.51 5.48
CA ASP A 731 21.63 27.54 6.51
C ASP A 731 20.40 27.22 7.35
N ALA A 732 20.64 26.73 8.55
CA ALA A 732 19.59 26.27 9.42
C ALA A 732 18.84 27.47 10.04
N THR A 733 19.48 28.65 10.11
CA THR A 733 18.86 29.87 10.66
C THR A 733 17.74 30.46 9.79
N GLU A 734 17.63 30.02 8.53
CA GLU A 734 16.49 30.33 7.63
C GLU A 734 15.20 29.60 8.02
N PHE A 735 15.26 28.63 8.94
CA PHE A 735 14.14 27.77 9.30
C PHE A 735 13.70 28.03 10.75
N SER A 736 12.45 28.47 10.91
CA SER A 736 11.88 28.73 12.24
C SER A 736 11.92 27.48 13.14
N GLY A 737 12.36 27.66 14.38
CA GLY A 737 12.45 26.60 15.39
C GLY A 737 13.75 25.80 15.35
N GLU A 738 14.72 26.20 14.52
CA GLU A 738 16.03 25.59 14.46
C GLU A 738 16.94 26.02 15.62
N THR A 739 17.87 25.14 16.02
CA THR A 739 18.74 25.32 17.20
C THR A 739 20.23 25.36 16.87
N VAL A 740 20.61 25.04 15.63
CA VAL A 740 21.99 25.09 15.14
C VAL A 740 22.16 26.19 14.09
N GLY A 741 23.39 26.62 13.84
CA GLY A 741 23.66 27.65 12.83
C GLY A 741 23.53 27.15 11.39
N ALA A 742 23.94 25.91 11.14
CA ALA A 742 23.94 25.29 9.82
C ALA A 742 24.06 23.77 9.97
N ILE A 743 23.65 23.04 8.94
CA ILE A 743 23.87 21.60 8.80
C ILE A 743 24.76 21.38 7.58
N TYR A 744 25.77 20.53 7.69
CA TYR A 744 26.60 20.11 6.58
C TYR A 744 26.55 18.59 6.43
N VAL A 745 26.29 18.13 5.21
CA VAL A 745 26.27 16.71 4.87
C VAL A 745 27.24 16.48 3.72
N ALA A 746 28.15 15.52 3.89
CA ALA A 746 29.02 15.07 2.83
C ALA A 746 28.77 13.59 2.55
N TYR A 747 28.58 13.26 1.29
CA TYR A 747 28.49 11.89 0.82
C TYR A 747 29.68 11.58 -0.09
N ASN A 748 30.48 10.61 0.33
CA ASN A 748 31.53 10.03 -0.49
C ASN A 748 31.00 8.76 -1.14
N GLY A 749 30.38 8.88 -2.31
CA GLY A 749 29.98 7.73 -3.11
C GLY A 749 31.15 6.93 -3.64
N TRP A 750 32.38 7.49 -3.71
CA TRP A 750 33.59 6.80 -4.19
C TRP A 750 33.97 5.58 -3.35
N SER A 751 34.69 4.62 -3.95
CA SER A 751 35.12 3.39 -3.27
C SER A 751 36.31 3.60 -2.33
N GLY A 752 37.10 4.64 -2.55
CA GLY A 752 38.24 5.03 -1.70
C GLY A 752 37.95 6.22 -0.80
N ASN A 753 38.89 6.51 0.11
CA ASN A 753 38.79 7.67 1.00
C ASN A 753 38.88 8.98 0.21
N VAL A 754 38.05 9.96 0.59
CA VAL A 754 38.05 11.32 0.03
C VAL A 754 38.17 12.33 1.17
N THR A 755 39.05 13.32 1.01
CA THR A 755 39.18 14.42 1.98
C THR A 755 38.25 15.56 1.59
N PHE A 756 37.40 15.98 2.52
CA PHE A 756 36.52 17.13 2.36
C PHE A 756 37.09 18.34 3.11
N THR A 757 37.22 19.47 2.43
CA THR A 757 37.49 20.79 3.03
C THR A 757 36.17 21.40 3.46
N LEU A 758 36.04 21.69 4.76
CA LEU A 758 34.80 22.18 5.34
C LEU A 758 34.56 23.66 4.98
N PRO A 759 33.34 24.02 4.54
CA PRO A 759 33.01 25.39 4.21
C PRO A 759 32.84 26.24 5.49
N TRP A 760 32.71 27.55 5.33
CA TRP A 760 32.43 28.45 6.43
C TRP A 760 31.13 28.08 7.19
N PRO A 761 31.17 27.86 8.52
CA PRO A 761 30.01 27.48 9.35
C PRO A 761 29.15 28.67 9.82
N GLY A 762 29.50 29.89 9.44
CA GLY A 762 28.92 31.12 9.98
C GLY A 762 29.83 31.80 11.01
N THR A 763 29.56 33.08 11.28
CA THR A 763 30.39 33.92 12.16
C THR A 763 30.51 33.34 13.56
N GLY A 764 31.74 33.11 14.01
CA GLY A 764 32.04 32.65 15.37
C GLY A 764 31.71 31.17 15.64
N ARG A 765 31.34 30.41 14.61
CA ARG A 765 30.93 29.00 14.75
C ARG A 765 32.01 28.01 14.32
N LYS A 766 31.84 26.77 14.75
CA LYS A 766 32.62 25.61 14.28
C LYS A 766 31.72 24.45 13.90
N TRP A 767 32.24 23.54 13.10
CA TRP A 767 31.56 22.29 12.76
C TRP A 767 31.74 21.24 13.85
N TYR A 768 30.64 20.60 14.24
CA TYR A 768 30.63 19.51 15.19
C TYR A 768 30.03 18.25 14.59
N ARG A 769 30.71 17.11 14.74
CA ARG A 769 30.27 15.84 14.15
C ARG A 769 29.09 15.24 14.90
N VAL A 770 27.99 15.07 14.18
CA VAL A 770 26.79 14.37 14.63
C VAL A 770 26.93 12.87 14.41
N THR A 771 27.30 12.47 13.20
CA THR A 771 27.52 11.05 12.84
C THR A 771 28.44 10.94 11.62
N ASP A 772 28.99 9.74 11.44
CA ASP A 772 29.72 9.27 10.27
C ASP A 772 29.31 7.80 10.04
N THR A 773 28.90 7.41 8.84
CA THR A 773 28.42 6.04 8.59
C THR A 773 29.54 5.02 8.46
N CYS A 774 30.80 5.46 8.31
CA CYS A 774 31.98 4.62 8.18
C CYS A 774 32.07 3.58 9.30
N SER A 775 32.61 2.40 8.98
CA SER A 775 32.70 1.26 9.90
C SER A 775 33.31 1.57 11.28
N TRP A 776 34.24 2.53 11.38
CA TRP A 776 34.86 2.94 12.65
C TRP A 776 33.83 3.46 13.67
N ILE A 777 32.68 4.00 13.23
CA ILE A 777 31.64 4.54 14.12
C ILE A 777 31.05 3.47 15.03
N GLU A 778 31.09 2.19 14.63
CA GLU A 778 30.56 1.08 15.42
C GLU A 778 31.28 0.94 16.78
N SER A 779 32.51 1.46 16.90
CA SER A 779 33.24 1.52 18.18
C SER A 779 32.55 2.39 19.25
N ARG A 780 31.63 3.28 18.86
CA ARG A 780 30.80 4.08 19.77
C ARG A 780 29.55 3.33 20.26
N GLY A 781 29.37 2.06 19.89
CA GLY A 781 28.25 1.23 20.34
C GLY A 781 26.90 1.83 19.95
N ALA A 782 26.05 2.14 20.94
CA ALA A 782 24.75 2.78 20.72
C ALA A 782 24.85 4.31 20.46
N SER A 783 26.00 4.94 20.71
CA SER A 783 26.19 6.40 20.60
C SER A 783 26.77 6.81 19.24
N GLN A 784 26.28 6.19 18.15
CA GLN A 784 26.75 6.47 16.78
C GLN A 784 26.24 7.82 16.26
N VAL A 785 25.09 8.29 16.76
CA VAL A 785 24.50 9.60 16.43
C VAL A 785 24.45 10.47 17.69
N LEU A 786 25.08 11.64 17.63
CA LEU A 786 25.11 12.61 18.73
C LEU A 786 24.16 13.77 18.44
N LEU A 787 23.04 13.84 19.16
CA LEU A 787 22.10 14.96 19.04
C LEU A 787 22.68 16.27 19.61
N ASN A 788 23.58 16.16 20.58
CA ASN A 788 24.26 17.29 21.21
C ASN A 788 25.77 17.06 21.22
N PRO A 789 26.45 17.16 20.05
CA PRO A 789 27.89 16.93 19.99
C PRO A 789 28.64 18.00 20.80
N GLY A 790 29.71 17.58 21.47
CA GLY A 790 30.54 18.40 22.36
C GLY A 790 31.95 18.63 21.82
N THR A 791 32.87 19.11 22.65
CA THR A 791 34.25 19.47 22.25
C THR A 791 35.05 18.32 21.64
N ALA A 792 34.78 17.07 22.03
CA ALA A 792 35.42 15.89 21.44
C ALA A 792 35.01 15.62 19.98
N ASP A 793 33.98 16.30 19.50
CA ASP A 793 33.46 16.21 18.14
C ASP A 793 33.63 17.54 17.37
N ASP A 794 34.46 18.48 17.86
CA ASP A 794 34.86 19.70 17.15
C ASP A 794 35.75 19.34 15.94
N MET A 795 35.26 19.59 14.74
CA MET A 795 35.93 19.33 13.46
C MET A 795 36.62 20.57 12.89
N GLY A 796 36.61 21.70 13.61
CA GLY A 796 37.19 22.97 13.20
C GLY A 796 36.22 23.92 12.48
N GLY A 797 36.77 25.01 11.96
CA GLY A 797 36.02 26.03 11.22
C GLY A 797 36.17 25.86 9.70
N GLU A 798 36.09 26.99 9.00
CA GLU A 798 36.38 27.05 7.56
C GLU A 798 37.78 26.51 7.24
N ASN A 799 37.90 25.78 6.14
CA ASN A 799 39.13 25.14 5.65
C ASN A 799 39.71 24.00 6.51
N ALA A 800 39.06 23.64 7.62
CA ALA A 800 39.37 22.38 8.27
C ALA A 800 39.09 21.21 7.33
N THR A 801 39.81 20.09 7.47
CA THR A 801 39.65 18.94 6.58
C THR A 801 39.13 17.72 7.33
N TYR A 802 38.31 16.92 6.66
CA TYR A 802 37.79 15.65 7.18
C TYR A 802 38.00 14.53 6.15
N GLY A 803 38.68 13.47 6.55
CA GLY A 803 38.83 12.27 5.73
C GLY A 803 37.62 11.36 5.86
N LEU A 804 36.79 11.29 4.82
CA LEU A 804 35.61 10.43 4.78
C LEU A 804 35.96 9.11 4.06
N CYS A 805 35.61 7.98 4.66
CA CYS A 805 35.87 6.68 4.04
C CYS A 805 35.08 6.51 2.74
N GLY A 806 35.48 5.55 1.90
CA GLY A 806 34.71 5.16 0.72
C GLY A 806 33.29 4.74 1.10
N ARG A 807 32.30 5.19 0.32
CA ARG A 807 30.86 4.96 0.57
C ARG A 807 30.43 5.43 1.96
N GLY A 808 30.94 6.57 2.40
CA GLY A 808 30.65 7.16 3.72
C GLY A 808 29.72 8.36 3.61
N THR A 809 28.90 8.59 4.63
CA THR A 809 28.09 9.81 4.81
C THR A 809 28.46 10.47 6.15
N LEU A 810 28.85 11.74 6.09
CA LEU A 810 29.19 12.57 7.24
C LEU A 810 28.07 13.58 7.49
N VAL A 811 27.72 13.80 8.76
CA VAL A 811 26.78 14.85 9.18
C VAL A 811 27.43 15.71 10.25
N LEU A 812 27.44 17.02 10.01
CA LEU A 812 27.94 18.04 10.92
C LEU A 812 26.87 19.09 11.20
N VAL A 813 26.96 19.72 12.38
CA VAL A 813 26.18 20.92 12.71
C VAL A 813 27.11 22.07 13.10
N ALA A 814 26.74 23.30 12.77
CA ALA A 814 27.47 24.49 13.20
C ALA A 814 26.95 24.97 14.57
N LYS A 815 27.85 25.14 15.54
CA LYS A 815 27.56 25.68 16.87
C LYS A 815 28.47 26.84 17.21
#